data_AF-A0A1G0WBJ5-F1
#
_entry.id   AF-A0A1G0WBJ5-F1
#
_cell.length_a   1.000
_cell.length_b   1.000
_cell.length_c   1.000
_cell.angle_alpha   90.00
_cell.angle_beta   90.00
_cell.angle_gamma   90.00
#
_symmetry.space_group_name_H-M   'P 1'
#
loop_
_entity.id
_entity.type
_entity.pdbx_description
1 polymer ?
#
loop_
_entity_poly.entity_id
_entity_poly.type
_entity_poly.pdbx_seq_one_letter_code
_entity_poly.pdbx_strand_id
1 'polypeptide(L)'
;MNEHISQYLEYYIRLKNPQYAVLLKGEWGSGKTYFIKQLQETWVNRERYKDSETDGDIIIIQPIYISLFGLNSITQINDKIRAEIHPFLYSKGMNIGKKILKSVIKGIVKIDLDINNDTEKESNISYAIDSIKLFENDNPNVKGDKILIFDDIERCKIPIEEIFGFINYFVEHLKCKVILISDEDKIQSKNPNIDSVENQINLNDISQMSYKHFKEKIIGQTFEVIGDVDSALNTFFEEIPNLSCKEFLIKNKNLIIELFRNSEKENLRILRQLISDFNRLLEFIDATNKEDVPKYEEFLKHLIVYFIIVYLEYKTGNQDISDFQKFHYFVKTEKEKIEKYNSKYNQFLSEHHILNSTDVLPIENIVQYLESGYIEKDELNNILTQNHFFRLDDEQLWEKLWDWQYIKEKKFKELRDTLWGELYNCKIDNIIEILHIIGIFLTLSKEKLFEKDFNYILKHAKKLIDRNLLYKKEFYDTYQDSSIYRISGKQYQSHDIKEFQELLSYTDKKIRNIRDGNVFANLKTLFENLDDTIIGSIYPKLHEIIPGFEILIQIPIFKTVQGRKLGKKIKGLNYYSIYSFIDFLKYLYYPEKRYTNETLMKYHKEDLKCLEDLKNEINLKINSREFLKNRAFKELDIELGKIIEKINRI
;
A
#
# COMPACT_ATOMS: atom_id res chain seq x y z
N MET A 1 29.17 5.48 -6.78
CA MET A 1 29.25 4.79 -5.46
C MET A 1 29.75 3.35 -5.64
N ASN A 2 30.17 2.63 -4.59
CA ASN A 2 30.56 1.19 -4.64
C ASN A 2 31.80 0.79 -5.48
N GLU A 3 32.64 1.75 -5.93
CA GLU A 3 33.81 1.45 -6.77
C GLU A 3 34.79 0.45 -6.15
N HIS A 4 35.00 0.53 -4.83
CA HIS A 4 35.85 -0.39 -4.07
C HIS A 4 35.34 -1.85 -4.15
N ILE A 5 34.01 -2.05 -4.20
CA ILE A 5 33.39 -3.37 -4.38
C ILE A 5 33.70 -3.88 -5.78
N SER A 6 33.51 -3.05 -6.81
CA SER A 6 33.82 -3.41 -8.19
C SER A 6 35.29 -3.79 -8.36
N GLN A 7 36.21 -2.99 -7.81
CA GLN A 7 37.65 -3.27 -7.84
C GLN A 7 38.00 -4.59 -7.15
N TYR A 8 37.40 -4.86 -5.99
CA TYR A 8 37.62 -6.12 -5.28
C TYR A 8 37.06 -7.32 -6.05
N LEU A 9 35.85 -7.22 -6.59
CA LEU A 9 35.25 -8.31 -7.38
C LEU A 9 36.08 -8.59 -8.64
N GLU A 10 36.63 -7.56 -9.28
CA GLU A 10 37.57 -7.71 -10.40
C GLU A 10 38.85 -8.46 -10.04
N TYR A 11 39.40 -8.18 -8.86
CA TYR A 11 40.52 -8.95 -8.30
C TYR A 11 40.09 -10.40 -8.01
N TYR A 12 38.97 -10.58 -7.31
CA TYR A 12 38.46 -11.87 -6.87
C TYR A 12 38.21 -12.84 -8.04
N ILE A 13 37.58 -12.36 -9.11
CA ILE A 13 37.30 -13.23 -10.28
C ILE A 13 38.57 -13.61 -11.06
N ARG A 14 39.72 -12.98 -10.81
CA ARG A 14 41.02 -13.36 -11.40
C ARG A 14 41.77 -14.38 -10.57
N LEU A 15 41.36 -14.63 -9.32
CA LEU A 15 41.96 -15.66 -8.48
C LEU A 15 41.76 -17.04 -9.09
N LYS A 16 42.80 -17.87 -9.06
CA LYS A 16 42.72 -19.23 -9.63
C LYS A 16 41.80 -20.12 -8.80
N ASN A 17 42.01 -20.15 -7.47
CA ASN A 17 41.26 -20.95 -6.51
C ASN A 17 41.03 -20.10 -5.24
N PRO A 18 39.95 -19.32 -5.15
CA PRO A 18 39.74 -18.45 -3.99
C PRO A 18 39.51 -19.25 -2.71
N GLN A 19 38.84 -20.42 -2.76
CA GLN A 19 38.47 -21.24 -1.60
C GLN A 19 37.56 -20.55 -0.57
N TYR A 20 37.01 -19.38 -0.93
CA TYR A 20 35.99 -18.67 -0.17
C TYR A 20 35.00 -18.02 -1.14
N ALA A 21 33.83 -17.67 -0.65
CA ALA A 21 32.82 -16.87 -1.35
C ALA A 21 32.85 -15.40 -0.90
N VAL A 22 32.29 -14.51 -1.73
CA VAL A 22 32.11 -13.10 -1.41
C VAL A 22 30.63 -12.83 -1.17
N LEU A 23 30.29 -12.12 -0.09
CA LEU A 23 28.91 -11.73 0.22
C LEU A 23 28.69 -10.25 -0.09
N LEU A 24 27.69 -9.94 -0.92
CA LEU A 24 27.14 -8.61 -1.14
C LEU A 24 25.85 -8.48 -0.32
N LYS A 25 25.92 -7.70 0.76
CA LYS A 25 24.80 -7.43 1.66
C LYS A 25 24.18 -6.05 1.43
N GLY A 26 22.99 -5.83 1.99
CA GLY A 26 22.27 -4.56 1.99
C GLY A 26 20.77 -4.79 2.04
N GLU A 27 19.99 -3.77 2.37
CA GLU A 27 18.53 -3.89 2.50
C GLU A 27 17.86 -4.23 1.16
N TRP A 28 16.63 -4.76 1.21
CA TRP A 28 15.81 -4.89 0.01
C TRP A 28 15.59 -3.55 -0.71
N GLY A 29 15.88 -3.53 -2.02
CA GLY A 29 15.72 -2.34 -2.84
C GLY A 29 16.96 -1.42 -2.90
N SER A 30 18.05 -1.75 -2.22
CA SER A 30 19.34 -1.02 -2.31
C SER A 30 20.06 -1.13 -3.66
N GLY A 31 19.59 -2.00 -4.57
CA GLY A 31 20.18 -2.14 -5.90
C GLY A 31 21.27 -3.22 -6.05
N LYS A 32 21.47 -4.09 -5.05
CA LYS A 32 22.43 -5.22 -5.11
C LYS A 32 22.38 -6.03 -6.42
N THR A 33 21.18 -6.50 -6.79
CA THR A 33 20.95 -7.29 -8.00
C THR A 33 21.28 -6.50 -9.27
N TYR A 34 20.97 -5.20 -9.30
CA TYR A 34 21.30 -4.34 -10.43
C TYR A 34 22.81 -4.15 -10.55
N PHE A 35 23.47 -3.84 -9.43
CA PHE A 35 24.92 -3.68 -9.34
C PHE A 35 25.67 -4.93 -9.85
N ILE A 36 25.30 -6.13 -9.39
CA ILE A 36 25.99 -7.35 -9.84
C ILE A 36 25.70 -7.66 -11.31
N LYS A 37 24.49 -7.38 -11.81
CA LYS A 37 24.12 -7.69 -13.20
C LYS A 37 24.90 -6.83 -14.17
N GLN A 38 25.10 -5.54 -13.85
CA GLN A 38 25.98 -4.68 -14.64
C GLN A 38 27.41 -5.24 -14.70
N LEU A 39 27.96 -5.67 -13.56
CA LEU A 39 29.29 -6.29 -13.54
C LEU A 39 29.31 -7.60 -14.34
N GLN A 40 28.30 -8.45 -14.18
CA GLN A 40 28.16 -9.70 -14.93
C GLN A 40 28.16 -9.45 -16.44
N GLU A 41 27.40 -8.47 -16.92
CA GLU A 41 27.37 -8.07 -18.33
C GLU A 41 28.76 -7.62 -18.82
N THR A 42 29.50 -6.85 -18.01
CA THR A 42 30.88 -6.48 -18.37
C THR A 42 31.82 -7.70 -18.43
N TRP A 43 31.60 -8.70 -17.59
CA TRP A 43 32.39 -9.93 -17.56
C TRP A 43 32.10 -10.80 -18.79
N VAL A 44 30.82 -11.03 -19.10
CA VAL A 44 30.37 -11.82 -20.26
C VAL A 44 30.89 -11.25 -21.58
N ASN A 45 31.00 -9.92 -21.68
CA ASN A 45 31.44 -9.25 -22.91
C ASN A 45 32.96 -9.23 -23.15
N ARG A 46 33.77 -9.88 -22.30
CA ARG A 46 35.23 -9.97 -22.47
C ARG A 46 35.60 -10.90 -23.63
N GLU A 47 36.73 -10.61 -24.29
CA GLU A 47 37.24 -11.38 -25.44
C GLU A 47 37.33 -12.88 -25.15
N ARG A 48 37.76 -13.26 -23.95
CA ARG A 48 37.86 -14.67 -23.52
C ARG A 48 36.54 -15.46 -23.56
N TYR A 49 35.40 -14.80 -23.71
CA TYR A 49 34.07 -15.41 -23.85
C TYR A 49 33.47 -15.25 -25.25
N LYS A 50 34.16 -14.54 -26.17
CA LYS A 50 33.74 -14.27 -27.55
C LYS A 50 34.30 -15.26 -28.57
N ASP A 51 35.35 -16.02 -28.22
CA ASP A 51 36.02 -17.00 -29.09
C ASP A 51 35.27 -18.35 -29.20
N SER A 52 33.97 -18.32 -29.53
CA SER A 52 33.19 -19.54 -29.80
C SER A 52 33.34 -20.08 -31.23
N GLU A 53 34.11 -19.39 -32.10
CA GLU A 53 34.15 -19.70 -33.55
C GLU A 53 35.39 -20.49 -34.02
N THR A 54 36.42 -20.68 -33.20
CA THR A 54 37.71 -21.21 -33.70
C THR A 54 38.11 -22.62 -33.27
N ASP A 55 37.35 -23.30 -32.41
CA ASP A 55 37.61 -24.73 -32.12
C ASP A 55 36.31 -25.43 -31.68
N GLY A 56 35.79 -26.33 -32.52
CA GLY A 56 34.46 -26.95 -32.35
C GLY A 56 34.31 -27.92 -31.16
N ASP A 57 35.33 -28.02 -30.31
CA ASP A 57 35.45 -28.98 -29.21
C ASP A 57 35.50 -28.31 -27.81
N ILE A 58 35.36 -26.98 -27.70
CA ILE A 58 35.49 -26.25 -26.42
C ILE A 58 34.15 -25.66 -25.96
N ILE A 59 33.73 -25.97 -24.74
CA ILE A 59 32.62 -25.33 -24.03
C ILE A 59 33.17 -24.15 -23.22
N ILE A 60 32.62 -22.96 -23.41
CA ILE A 60 32.99 -21.77 -22.64
C ILE A 60 31.90 -21.48 -21.60
N ILE A 61 32.22 -21.64 -20.32
CA ILE A 61 31.32 -21.29 -19.20
C ILE A 61 31.41 -19.78 -18.95
N GLN A 62 30.28 -19.10 -19.13
CA GLN A 62 30.11 -17.70 -18.74
C GLN A 62 29.68 -17.59 -17.26
N PRO A 63 29.82 -16.40 -16.63
CA PRO A 63 29.28 -16.15 -15.31
C PRO A 63 27.79 -16.47 -15.21
N ILE A 64 27.38 -17.26 -14.23
CA ILE A 64 26.00 -17.73 -14.07
C ILE A 64 25.34 -17.01 -12.89
N TYR A 65 24.14 -16.47 -13.13
CA TYR A 65 23.30 -15.88 -12.10
C TYR A 65 22.13 -16.80 -11.77
N ILE A 66 21.94 -17.08 -10.48
CA ILE A 66 20.88 -17.95 -9.97
C ILE A 66 20.08 -17.18 -8.91
N SER A 67 18.80 -16.96 -9.19
CA SER A 67 17.84 -16.48 -8.19
C SER A 67 17.34 -17.64 -7.33
N LEU A 68 17.54 -17.57 -6.02
CA LEU A 68 17.05 -18.57 -5.05
C LEU A 68 15.64 -18.27 -4.54
N PHE A 69 15.06 -17.14 -4.94
CA PHE A 69 13.71 -16.72 -4.56
C PHE A 69 12.66 -17.84 -4.70
N GLY A 70 12.06 -18.24 -3.59
CA GLY A 70 10.95 -19.18 -3.55
C GLY A 70 11.28 -20.65 -3.81
N LEU A 71 12.54 -20.99 -4.10
CA LEU A 71 12.97 -22.38 -4.33
C LEU A 71 12.86 -23.19 -3.03
N ASN A 72 12.46 -24.45 -3.14
CA ASN A 72 12.15 -25.32 -1.98
C ASN A 72 12.96 -26.62 -1.92
N SER A 73 13.87 -26.86 -2.89
CA SER A 73 14.74 -28.03 -2.88
C SER A 73 16.03 -27.78 -3.67
N ILE A 74 17.11 -28.45 -3.28
CA ILE A 74 18.40 -28.39 -4.00
C ILE A 74 18.24 -28.80 -5.48
N THR A 75 17.32 -29.73 -5.77
CA THR A 75 16.98 -30.12 -7.14
C THR A 75 16.54 -28.93 -7.99
N GLN A 76 15.73 -28.02 -7.47
CA GLN A 76 15.30 -26.83 -8.20
C GLN A 76 16.45 -25.84 -8.44
N ILE A 77 17.42 -25.76 -7.52
CA ILE A 77 18.64 -24.97 -7.74
C ILE A 77 19.44 -25.56 -8.90
N ASN A 78 19.61 -26.89 -8.92
CA ASN A 78 20.28 -27.59 -10.02
C ASN A 78 19.55 -27.39 -11.36
N ASP A 79 18.21 -27.39 -11.38
CA ASP A 79 17.42 -27.11 -12.58
C ASP A 79 17.65 -25.69 -13.12
N LYS A 80 17.79 -24.70 -12.23
CA LYS A 80 18.14 -23.33 -12.61
C LYS A 80 19.56 -23.26 -13.18
N ILE A 81 20.53 -23.88 -12.52
CA ILE A 81 21.92 -23.94 -13.03
C ILE A 81 21.94 -24.59 -14.43
N ARG A 82 21.24 -25.70 -14.62
CA ARG A 82 21.13 -26.36 -15.93
C ARG A 82 20.53 -25.46 -17.00
N ALA A 83 19.45 -24.75 -16.67
CA ALA A 83 18.77 -23.86 -17.61
C ALA A 83 19.72 -22.74 -18.09
N GLU A 84 20.53 -22.18 -17.19
CA GLU A 84 21.53 -21.17 -17.54
C GLU A 84 22.71 -21.75 -18.33
N ILE A 85 23.08 -23.02 -18.09
CA ILE A 85 24.15 -23.68 -18.84
C ILE A 85 23.70 -24.14 -20.24
N HIS A 86 22.40 -24.48 -20.40
CA HIS A 86 21.87 -25.10 -21.61
C HIS A 86 22.16 -24.32 -22.91
N PRO A 87 22.07 -22.98 -22.97
CA PRO A 87 22.48 -22.20 -24.14
C PRO A 87 23.94 -22.44 -24.56
N PHE A 88 24.85 -22.66 -23.62
CA PHE A 88 26.27 -22.94 -23.90
C PHE A 88 26.50 -24.36 -24.41
N LEU A 89 25.59 -25.30 -24.10
CA LEU A 89 25.66 -26.70 -24.53
C LEU A 89 25.03 -26.94 -25.90
N TYR A 90 24.07 -26.10 -26.32
CA TYR A 90 23.18 -26.37 -27.46
C TYR A 90 22.97 -25.17 -28.40
N SER A 91 23.99 -24.37 -28.66
CA SER A 91 23.90 -23.36 -29.73
C SER A 91 23.72 -24.04 -31.10
N LYS A 92 22.87 -23.45 -31.97
CA LYS A 92 22.22 -24.08 -33.14
C LYS A 92 23.14 -24.62 -34.25
N GLY A 93 24.46 -24.56 -34.10
CA GLY A 93 25.45 -25.07 -35.06
C GLY A 93 26.19 -26.35 -34.63
N MET A 94 26.06 -26.83 -33.39
CA MET A 94 27.01 -27.81 -32.85
C MET A 94 26.41 -29.21 -32.70
N ASN A 95 26.60 -30.07 -33.72
CA ASN A 95 26.32 -31.52 -33.64
C ASN A 95 27.16 -32.28 -32.58
N ILE A 96 28.03 -31.57 -31.83
CA ILE A 96 29.10 -32.11 -30.99
C ILE A 96 28.81 -31.95 -29.47
N GLY A 97 27.83 -31.13 -29.05
CA GLY A 97 27.37 -31.12 -27.65
C GLY A 97 26.89 -32.51 -27.17
N LYS A 98 26.38 -33.32 -28.10
CA LYS A 98 26.01 -34.73 -27.88
C LYS A 98 27.21 -35.68 -27.69
N LYS A 99 28.44 -35.32 -28.11
CA LYS A 99 29.65 -36.16 -27.99
C LYS A 99 30.45 -35.88 -26.71
N ILE A 100 30.52 -34.63 -26.26
CA ILE A 100 31.17 -34.27 -24.98
C ILE A 100 30.34 -34.79 -23.81
N LEU A 101 29.01 -34.63 -23.87
CA LEU A 101 28.08 -35.26 -22.92
C LEU A 101 28.28 -36.79 -22.86
N LYS A 102 28.44 -37.46 -24.02
CA LYS A 102 28.73 -38.90 -24.10
C LYS A 102 30.10 -39.33 -23.54
N SER A 103 31.08 -38.43 -23.48
CA SER A 103 32.44 -38.75 -23.00
C SER A 103 32.54 -38.58 -21.49
N VAL A 104 31.82 -37.61 -20.93
CA VAL A 104 31.61 -37.45 -19.47
C VAL A 104 30.83 -38.64 -18.89
N ILE A 105 29.94 -39.26 -19.69
CA ILE A 105 29.15 -40.45 -19.31
C ILE A 105 30.00 -41.74 -19.16
N LYS A 106 31.12 -41.89 -19.88
CA LYS A 106 31.87 -43.16 -19.89
C LYS A 106 32.72 -43.42 -18.63
N GLY A 107 32.89 -42.42 -17.76
CA GLY A 107 33.75 -42.53 -16.57
C GLY A 107 33.09 -43.12 -15.32
N ILE A 108 31.76 -43.27 -15.27
CA ILE A 108 31.03 -43.62 -14.02
C ILE A 108 29.97 -44.70 -14.27
N VAL A 109 30.41 -45.90 -14.67
CA VAL A 109 29.55 -47.12 -14.63
C VAL A 109 30.04 -48.08 -13.54
N LYS A 110 30.76 -47.58 -12.53
CA LYS A 110 31.20 -48.38 -11.38
C LYS A 110 31.00 -47.63 -10.07
N ILE A 111 29.75 -47.36 -9.72
CA ILE A 111 29.35 -47.21 -8.33
C ILE A 111 28.10 -48.10 -8.22
N ASP A 112 28.29 -49.23 -7.54
CA ASP A 112 27.26 -50.24 -7.28
C ASP A 112 26.08 -49.58 -6.56
N LEU A 113 24.92 -49.60 -7.19
CA LEU A 113 23.64 -49.48 -6.50
C LEU A 113 22.76 -50.59 -7.06
N ASP A 114 22.44 -51.56 -6.20
CA ASP A 114 21.38 -52.54 -6.43
C ASP A 114 20.06 -51.79 -6.66
N ILE A 115 19.62 -51.77 -7.91
CA ILE A 115 18.39 -51.12 -8.36
C ILE A 115 17.25 -52.11 -8.21
N ASN A 116 16.43 -51.92 -7.17
CA ASN A 116 15.04 -52.35 -7.24
C ASN A 116 14.29 -51.39 -8.19
N ASN A 117 13.65 -51.99 -9.17
CA ASN A 117 13.01 -51.37 -10.33
C ASN A 117 11.97 -50.28 -9.99
N ASP A 118 12.36 -49.01 -10.03
CA ASP A 118 11.44 -47.87 -10.22
C ASP A 118 12.07 -46.85 -11.20
N THR A 119 11.80 -47.05 -12.48
CA THR A 119 12.52 -46.48 -13.64
C THR A 119 12.21 -45.02 -13.98
N GLU A 120 11.37 -44.31 -13.23
CA GLU A 120 10.99 -42.92 -13.57
C GLU A 120 11.68 -41.84 -12.72
N LYS A 121 12.20 -42.16 -11.52
CA LYS A 121 12.91 -41.18 -10.66
C LYS A 121 14.42 -41.14 -10.85
N GLU A 122 15.03 -42.19 -11.39
CA GLU A 122 16.49 -42.29 -11.53
C GLU A 122 17.05 -41.47 -12.71
N SER A 123 16.24 -41.20 -13.73
CA SER A 123 16.71 -40.45 -14.91
C SER A 123 17.03 -38.99 -14.58
N ASN A 124 16.21 -38.32 -13.76
CA ASN A 124 16.40 -36.89 -13.45
C ASN A 124 17.63 -36.60 -12.57
N ILE A 125 18.05 -37.57 -11.74
CA ILE A 125 19.22 -37.45 -10.87
C ILE A 125 20.51 -37.69 -11.66
N SER A 126 20.53 -38.64 -12.60
CA SER A 126 21.73 -38.92 -13.41
C SER A 126 22.10 -37.72 -14.30
N TYR A 127 21.13 -37.05 -14.90
CA TYR A 127 21.35 -35.81 -15.65
C TYR A 127 21.79 -34.62 -14.76
N ALA A 128 21.63 -34.69 -13.43
CA ALA A 128 21.91 -33.55 -12.50
C ALA A 128 23.38 -33.46 -12.22
N ILE A 129 23.91 -34.63 -11.88
CA ILE A 129 25.32 -34.91 -11.68
C ILE A 129 26.11 -34.55 -12.95
N ASP A 130 25.57 -34.80 -14.15
CA ASP A 130 26.28 -34.55 -15.42
C ASP A 130 26.52 -33.08 -15.79
N SER A 131 25.67 -32.15 -15.33
CA SER A 131 25.85 -30.71 -15.60
C SER A 131 26.78 -30.03 -14.59
N ILE A 132 26.77 -30.47 -13.33
CA ILE A 132 27.68 -29.97 -12.29
C ILE A 132 29.13 -30.39 -12.57
N LYS A 133 29.34 -31.55 -13.22
CA LYS A 133 30.66 -32.00 -13.70
C LYS A 133 31.35 -31.03 -14.66
N LEU A 134 30.62 -30.13 -15.32
CA LEU A 134 31.23 -29.07 -16.13
C LEU A 134 32.06 -28.10 -15.28
N PHE A 135 31.80 -28.03 -13.97
CA PHE A 135 32.59 -27.26 -13.03
C PHE A 135 33.76 -28.06 -12.42
N GLU A 136 33.97 -29.32 -12.79
CA GLU A 136 35.18 -30.06 -12.38
C GLU A 136 36.41 -29.54 -13.14
N ASN A 137 37.57 -29.49 -12.49
CA ASN A 137 38.73 -28.72 -12.95
C ASN A 137 39.59 -29.42 -14.01
N ASP A 138 39.28 -30.65 -14.37
CA ASP A 138 40.18 -31.52 -15.14
C ASP A 138 39.73 -31.76 -16.59
N ASN A 139 38.70 -31.07 -17.07
CA ASN A 139 38.23 -31.22 -18.46
C ASN A 139 38.89 -30.17 -19.38
N PRO A 140 39.85 -30.56 -20.26
CA PRO A 140 40.53 -29.63 -21.16
C PRO A 140 39.58 -28.98 -22.20
N ASN A 141 38.39 -29.57 -22.38
CA ASN A 141 37.37 -29.11 -23.30
C ASN A 141 36.39 -28.12 -22.65
N VAL A 142 36.62 -27.73 -21.38
CA VAL A 142 35.83 -26.70 -20.69
C VAL A 142 36.73 -25.52 -20.32
N LYS A 143 36.43 -24.35 -20.91
CA LYS A 143 37.11 -23.07 -20.65
C LYS A 143 36.14 -22.07 -20.00
N GLY A 144 36.68 -20.93 -19.59
CA GLY A 144 35.91 -19.85 -18.95
C GLY A 144 36.07 -19.80 -17.43
N ASP A 145 35.71 -18.66 -16.83
CA ASP A 145 35.72 -18.51 -15.37
C ASP A 145 34.44 -19.10 -14.77
N LYS A 146 34.61 -20.03 -13.84
CA LYS A 146 33.52 -20.66 -13.06
C LYS A 146 32.97 -19.70 -12.01
N ILE A 147 32.30 -18.65 -12.45
CA ILE A 147 31.70 -17.63 -11.58
C ILE A 147 30.22 -17.97 -11.38
N LEU A 148 29.80 -18.12 -10.13
CA LEU A 148 28.43 -18.40 -9.73
C LEU A 148 27.93 -17.29 -8.81
N ILE A 149 26.80 -16.69 -9.16
CA ILE A 149 26.14 -15.64 -8.39
C ILE A 149 24.82 -16.20 -7.86
N PHE A 150 24.68 -16.31 -6.54
CA PHE A 150 23.43 -16.74 -5.90
C PHE A 150 22.76 -15.53 -5.24
N ASP A 151 21.54 -15.19 -5.68
CA ASP A 151 20.76 -14.05 -5.18
C ASP A 151 19.52 -14.50 -4.39
N ASP A 152 18.98 -13.60 -3.57
CA ASP A 152 17.77 -13.77 -2.74
C ASP A 152 17.86 -14.95 -1.75
N ILE A 153 19.03 -15.17 -1.13
CA ILE A 153 19.27 -16.27 -0.17
C ILE A 153 18.22 -16.27 0.95
N GLU A 154 17.91 -15.11 1.52
CA GLU A 154 16.95 -14.96 2.61
C GLU A 154 15.50 -15.27 2.21
N ARG A 155 15.21 -15.41 0.91
CA ARG A 155 13.88 -15.71 0.36
C ARG A 155 13.79 -17.12 -0.22
N CYS A 156 14.85 -17.91 -0.08
CA CYS A 156 14.81 -19.33 -0.34
C CYS A 156 14.01 -20.03 0.77
N LYS A 157 13.27 -21.10 0.41
CA LYS A 157 12.50 -21.91 1.37
C LYS A 157 13.31 -23.10 1.91
N ILE A 158 14.46 -23.38 1.31
CA ILE A 158 15.38 -24.42 1.76
C ILE A 158 16.05 -23.93 3.05
N PRO A 159 16.27 -24.80 4.07
CA PRO A 159 17.03 -24.44 5.25
C PRO A 159 18.38 -23.81 4.91
N ILE A 160 18.77 -22.79 5.67
CA ILE A 160 19.94 -21.99 5.34
C ILE A 160 21.22 -22.82 5.37
N GLU A 161 21.30 -23.78 6.30
CA GLU A 161 22.41 -24.72 6.46
C GLU A 161 22.58 -25.63 5.23
N GLU A 162 21.47 -26.07 4.63
CA GLU A 162 21.48 -26.90 3.42
C GLU A 162 21.96 -26.10 2.20
N ILE A 163 21.47 -24.85 2.04
CA ILE A 163 21.91 -23.94 0.96
C ILE A 163 23.42 -23.71 1.06
N PHE A 164 23.89 -23.52 2.29
CA PHE A 164 25.27 -23.28 2.63
C PHE A 164 26.17 -24.49 2.44
N GLY A 165 25.73 -25.68 2.83
CA GLY A 165 26.42 -26.93 2.50
C GLY A 165 26.54 -27.12 0.98
N PHE A 166 25.48 -26.80 0.24
CA PHE A 166 25.48 -26.84 -1.22
C PHE A 166 26.45 -25.82 -1.83
N ILE A 167 26.47 -24.56 -1.35
CA ILE A 167 27.41 -23.54 -1.81
C ILE A 167 28.86 -23.94 -1.50
N ASN A 168 29.12 -24.49 -0.31
CA ASN A 168 30.45 -24.92 0.09
C ASN A 168 31.05 -25.91 -0.92
N TYR A 169 30.22 -26.80 -1.47
CA TYR A 169 30.65 -27.74 -2.48
C TYR A 169 31.23 -27.05 -3.73
N PHE A 170 30.60 -25.97 -4.20
CA PHE A 170 31.13 -25.19 -5.32
C PHE A 170 32.43 -24.45 -4.95
N VAL A 171 32.51 -23.91 -3.74
CA VAL A 171 33.66 -23.13 -3.27
C VAL A 171 34.90 -24.00 -3.04
N GLU A 172 34.78 -25.05 -2.22
CA GLU A 172 35.91 -25.87 -1.77
C GLU A 172 36.28 -26.96 -2.78
N HIS A 173 35.28 -27.71 -3.28
CA HIS A 173 35.53 -28.89 -4.11
C HIS A 173 35.65 -28.55 -5.60
N LEU A 174 34.73 -27.73 -6.11
CA LEU A 174 34.74 -27.34 -7.54
C LEU A 174 35.61 -26.11 -7.82
N LYS A 175 36.07 -25.41 -6.77
CA LYS A 175 36.94 -24.22 -6.84
C LYS A 175 36.31 -23.09 -7.65
N CYS A 176 34.98 -22.98 -7.62
CA CYS A 176 34.23 -21.90 -8.24
C CYS A 176 34.44 -20.58 -7.50
N LYS A 177 34.33 -19.48 -8.24
CA LYS A 177 34.24 -18.13 -7.71
C LYS A 177 32.78 -17.86 -7.37
N VAL A 178 32.41 -17.98 -6.11
CA VAL A 178 31.02 -17.79 -5.67
C VAL A 178 30.82 -16.37 -5.13
N ILE A 179 29.76 -15.71 -5.59
CA ILE A 179 29.28 -14.43 -5.10
C ILE A 179 27.86 -14.64 -4.58
N LEU A 180 27.62 -14.24 -3.34
CA LEU A 180 26.33 -14.34 -2.66
C LEU A 180 25.71 -12.96 -2.55
N ILE A 181 24.40 -12.86 -2.72
CA ILE A 181 23.65 -11.62 -2.55
C ILE A 181 22.52 -11.87 -1.57
N SER A 182 22.42 -11.02 -0.56
CA SER A 182 21.39 -11.18 0.46
C SER A 182 21.07 -9.89 1.21
N ASP A 183 19.88 -9.85 1.79
CA ASP A 183 19.57 -9.02 2.94
C ASP A 183 19.92 -9.81 4.22
N GLU A 184 21.13 -9.57 4.75
CA GLU A 184 21.70 -10.34 5.86
C GLU A 184 20.87 -10.23 7.14
N ASP A 185 20.33 -9.03 7.43
CA ASP A 185 19.51 -8.79 8.62
C ASP A 185 18.22 -9.63 8.58
N LYS A 186 17.66 -9.86 7.38
CA LYS A 186 16.53 -10.77 7.20
C LYS A 186 16.88 -12.22 7.46
N ILE A 187 18.10 -12.68 7.14
CA ILE A 187 18.54 -14.03 7.49
C ILE A 187 18.64 -14.19 9.01
N GLN A 188 19.23 -13.21 9.70
CA GLN A 188 19.41 -13.24 11.14
C GLN A 188 18.07 -13.17 11.88
N SER A 189 17.14 -12.32 11.44
CA SER A 189 15.81 -12.18 12.05
C SER A 189 14.95 -13.46 11.99
N LYS A 190 15.17 -14.32 11.00
CA LYS A 190 14.47 -15.62 10.86
C LYS A 190 15.04 -16.72 11.76
N ASN A 191 16.24 -16.53 12.32
CA ASN A 191 16.94 -17.51 13.14
C ASN A 191 17.41 -16.91 14.48
N PRO A 192 16.50 -16.37 15.32
CA PRO A 192 16.87 -15.61 16.52
C PRO A 192 17.47 -16.44 17.67
N ASN A 193 17.40 -17.78 17.63
CA ASN A 193 17.83 -18.67 18.71
C ASN A 193 19.34 -18.97 18.75
N ILE A 194 20.14 -18.23 17.99
CA ILE A 194 21.57 -18.50 17.83
C ILE A 194 22.46 -17.67 18.79
N ASP A 195 22.00 -16.53 19.27
CA ASP A 195 22.87 -15.57 19.97
C ASP A 195 22.75 -15.57 21.50
N SER A 196 21.91 -16.42 22.10
CA SER A 196 21.61 -16.39 23.55
C SER A 196 21.98 -17.65 24.35
N VAL A 197 22.70 -18.61 23.77
CA VAL A 197 23.09 -19.83 24.49
C VAL A 197 24.61 -19.97 24.58
N GLU A 198 25.15 -19.56 25.73
CA GLU A 198 26.53 -19.82 26.20
C GLU A 198 26.79 -21.31 26.54
N ASN A 199 25.88 -22.23 26.22
CA ASN A 199 26.01 -23.64 26.60
C ASN A 199 26.56 -24.49 25.44
N GLN A 200 27.83 -24.88 25.58
CA GLN A 200 28.47 -26.08 25.02
C GLN A 200 27.88 -26.59 23.68
N ILE A 201 28.38 -26.01 22.58
CA ILE A 201 28.17 -26.54 21.24
C ILE A 201 28.83 -27.92 21.15
N ASN A 202 28.02 -28.96 20.95
CA ASN A 202 28.51 -30.27 20.55
C ASN A 202 28.78 -30.21 19.04
N LEU A 203 30.06 -30.15 18.63
CA LEU A 203 30.53 -29.95 17.25
C LEU A 203 30.05 -31.01 16.22
N ASN A 204 29.30 -32.02 16.66
CA ASN A 204 28.88 -33.16 15.83
C ASN A 204 27.40 -33.07 15.36
N ASP A 205 26.65 -32.04 15.76
CA ASP A 205 25.24 -31.88 15.38
C ASP A 205 25.08 -30.75 14.35
N ILE A 206 25.02 -31.10 13.06
CA ILE A 206 24.94 -30.17 11.92
C ILE A 206 23.68 -29.28 12.01
N SER A 207 22.64 -29.75 12.71
CA SER A 207 21.36 -29.09 12.91
C SER A 207 21.41 -27.81 13.78
N GLN A 208 22.56 -27.49 14.39
CA GLN A 208 22.73 -26.34 15.28
C GLN A 208 23.83 -25.36 14.83
N MET A 209 24.35 -25.49 13.60
CA MET A 209 25.34 -24.54 13.09
C MET A 209 24.70 -23.17 12.84
N SER A 210 25.16 -22.18 13.59
CA SER A 210 24.72 -20.80 13.41
C SER A 210 25.12 -20.25 12.03
N TYR A 211 24.30 -19.35 11.47
CA TYR A 211 24.65 -18.53 10.29
C TYR A 211 26.06 -17.90 10.43
N LYS A 212 26.44 -17.52 11.65
CA LYS A 212 27.76 -16.97 11.99
C LYS A 212 28.91 -17.94 11.71
N HIS A 213 28.77 -19.21 12.08
CA HIS A 213 29.81 -20.23 11.81
C HIS A 213 29.95 -20.53 10.33
N PHE A 214 28.83 -20.58 9.59
CA PHE A 214 28.90 -20.67 8.13
C PHE A 214 29.66 -19.47 7.55
N LYS A 215 29.27 -18.26 7.97
CA LYS A 215 29.85 -17.03 7.45
C LYS A 215 31.36 -17.02 7.67
N GLU A 216 31.81 -17.38 8.86
CA GLU A 216 33.24 -17.50 9.20
C GLU A 216 33.97 -18.55 8.33
N LYS A 217 33.35 -19.70 8.08
CA LYS A 217 33.98 -20.79 7.31
C LYS A 217 34.08 -20.49 5.82
N ILE A 218 33.04 -19.89 5.23
CA ILE A 218 32.85 -19.89 3.77
C ILE A 218 32.95 -18.49 3.16
N ILE A 219 32.62 -17.44 3.91
CA ILE A 219 32.63 -16.06 3.39
C ILE A 219 33.97 -15.40 3.76
N GLY A 220 34.81 -15.17 2.75
CA GLY A 220 36.09 -14.51 2.95
C GLY A 220 35.95 -12.99 3.10
N GLN A 221 35.02 -12.39 2.34
CA GLN A 221 34.79 -10.94 2.39
C GLN A 221 33.30 -10.63 2.27
N THR A 222 32.85 -9.66 3.06
CA THR A 222 31.51 -9.08 2.98
C THR A 222 31.60 -7.62 2.54
N PHE A 223 30.74 -7.20 1.62
CA PHE A 223 30.57 -5.81 1.20
C PHE A 223 29.13 -5.39 1.31
N GLU A 224 28.90 -4.15 1.74
CA GLU A 224 27.58 -3.55 1.77
C GLU A 224 27.37 -2.68 0.54
N VAL A 225 26.38 -3.03 -0.28
CA VAL A 225 26.05 -2.27 -1.47
C VAL A 225 25.14 -1.11 -1.07
N ILE A 226 25.65 0.11 -1.24
CA ILE A 226 24.88 1.33 -0.96
C ILE A 226 24.14 1.73 -2.25
N GLY A 227 22.86 2.08 -2.14
CA GLY A 227 22.03 2.45 -3.28
C GLY A 227 22.36 3.84 -3.84
N ASP A 228 22.75 3.92 -5.12
CA ASP A 228 23.05 5.18 -5.80
C ASP A 228 21.76 5.89 -6.26
N VAL A 229 21.14 6.62 -5.32
CA VAL A 229 19.87 7.33 -5.54
C VAL A 229 19.95 8.30 -6.71
N ASP A 230 21.08 9.01 -6.85
CA ASP A 230 21.27 10.00 -7.92
C ASP A 230 21.25 9.35 -9.30
N SER A 231 22.06 8.31 -9.48
CA SER A 231 22.13 7.56 -10.74
C SER A 231 20.82 6.83 -11.03
N ALA A 232 20.19 6.25 -10.00
CA ALA A 232 18.92 5.56 -10.12
C ALA A 232 17.80 6.50 -10.61
N LEU A 233 17.70 7.71 -10.06
CA LEU A 233 16.72 8.70 -10.51
C LEU A 233 16.92 9.10 -11.98
N ASN A 234 18.18 9.32 -12.41
CA ASN A 234 18.47 9.59 -13.81
C ASN A 234 17.97 8.46 -14.71
N THR A 235 18.25 7.20 -14.34
CA THR A 235 17.75 6.03 -15.08
C THR A 235 16.23 5.97 -15.09
N PHE A 236 15.56 6.22 -13.96
CA PHE A 236 14.10 6.16 -13.88
C PHE A 236 13.43 7.24 -14.75
N PHE A 237 14.00 8.45 -14.81
CA PHE A 237 13.48 9.52 -15.65
C PHE A 237 13.61 9.25 -17.15
N GLU A 238 14.51 8.36 -17.57
CA GLU A 238 14.65 7.91 -18.95
C GLU A 238 13.79 6.67 -19.28
N GLU A 239 13.68 5.73 -18.35
CA GLU A 239 12.99 4.45 -18.58
C GLU A 239 11.45 4.55 -18.46
N ILE A 240 10.93 5.48 -17.65
CA ILE A 240 9.49 5.60 -17.43
C ILE A 240 8.83 6.21 -18.69
N PRO A 241 7.93 5.47 -19.37
CA PRO A 241 7.29 5.97 -20.58
C PRO A 241 6.34 7.12 -20.27
N ASN A 242 6.23 8.09 -21.19
CA ASN A 242 5.31 9.22 -21.11
C ASN A 242 5.41 10.03 -19.79
N LEU A 243 6.63 10.23 -19.28
CA LEU A 243 6.86 11.02 -18.09
C LEU A 243 6.60 12.51 -18.36
N SER A 244 5.35 12.93 -18.18
CA SER A 244 4.85 14.28 -18.50
C SER A 244 5.54 15.38 -17.70
N CYS A 245 6.01 15.08 -16.50
CA CYS A 245 6.69 16.00 -15.59
C CYS A 245 8.22 15.83 -15.55
N LYS A 246 8.83 15.23 -16.58
CA LYS A 246 10.28 14.91 -16.59
C LYS A 246 11.17 16.12 -16.30
N GLU A 247 10.94 17.24 -16.98
CA GLU A 247 11.74 18.48 -16.78
C GLU A 247 11.61 19.00 -15.34
N PHE A 248 10.39 19.00 -14.80
CA PHE A 248 10.11 19.39 -13.42
C PHE A 248 10.84 18.47 -12.42
N LEU A 249 10.81 17.16 -12.63
CA LEU A 249 11.48 16.18 -11.76
C LEU A 249 13.01 16.32 -11.81
N ILE A 250 13.58 16.58 -12.98
CA ILE A 250 15.03 16.85 -13.13
C ILE A 250 15.41 18.13 -12.37
N LYS A 251 14.63 19.21 -12.53
CA LYS A 251 14.84 20.50 -11.83
C LYS A 251 14.78 20.35 -10.31
N ASN A 252 13.90 19.47 -9.81
CA ASN A 252 13.70 19.24 -8.37
C ASN A 252 14.39 17.96 -7.85
N LYS A 253 15.33 17.38 -8.60
CA LYS A 253 15.98 16.11 -8.25
C LYS A 253 16.64 16.12 -6.87
N ASN A 254 17.33 17.21 -6.52
CA ASN A 254 18.01 17.34 -5.22
C ASN A 254 17.02 17.32 -4.05
N LEU A 255 15.88 17.98 -4.19
CA LEU A 255 14.78 17.97 -3.21
C LEU A 255 14.27 16.53 -2.98
N ILE A 256 14.11 15.76 -4.06
CA ILE A 256 13.67 14.36 -4.01
C ILE A 256 14.70 13.49 -3.29
N ILE A 257 16.00 13.65 -3.61
CA ILE A 257 17.09 12.88 -2.98
C ILE A 257 17.16 13.19 -1.48
N GLU A 258 17.10 14.46 -1.11
CA GLU A 258 17.16 14.90 0.29
C GLU A 258 15.99 14.32 1.09
N LEU A 259 14.76 14.44 0.57
CA LEU A 259 13.57 13.90 1.22
C LEU A 259 13.61 12.37 1.33
N PHE A 260 14.07 11.70 0.28
CA PHE A 260 14.20 10.24 0.27
C PHE A 260 15.19 9.75 1.34
N ARG A 261 16.32 10.46 1.54
CA ARG A 261 17.28 10.15 2.62
C ARG A 261 16.71 10.45 4.00
N ASN A 262 16.05 11.60 4.18
CA ASN A 262 15.39 11.98 5.44
C ASN A 262 14.28 10.99 5.86
N SER A 263 13.73 10.23 4.91
CA SER A 263 12.75 9.18 5.21
C SER A 263 13.36 7.98 5.94
N GLU A 264 14.67 7.75 5.87
CA GLU A 264 15.35 6.54 6.36
C GLU A 264 14.76 5.23 5.78
N LYS A 265 14.10 5.30 4.62
CA LYS A 265 13.47 4.18 3.90
C LYS A 265 14.06 4.05 2.50
N GLU A 266 15.38 3.86 2.40
CA GLU A 266 16.17 3.93 1.15
C GLU A 266 15.95 2.75 0.16
N ASN A 267 14.70 2.47 -0.19
CA ASN A 267 14.32 1.42 -1.13
C ASN A 267 14.10 2.00 -2.54
N LEU A 268 15.08 1.86 -3.42
CA LEU A 268 15.04 2.40 -4.78
C LEU A 268 13.89 1.83 -5.63
N ARG A 269 13.40 0.63 -5.30
CA ARG A 269 12.22 0.05 -5.98
C ARG A 269 10.96 0.84 -5.64
N ILE A 270 10.79 1.25 -4.39
CA ILE A 270 9.67 2.10 -3.96
C ILE A 270 9.79 3.47 -4.63
N LEU A 271 11.00 4.04 -4.68
CA LEU A 271 11.24 5.32 -5.38
C LEU A 271 10.86 5.25 -6.88
N ARG A 272 11.21 4.17 -7.58
CA ARG A 272 10.81 3.96 -8.99
C ARG A 272 9.29 3.91 -9.16
N GLN A 273 8.60 3.18 -8.29
CA GLN A 273 7.13 3.07 -8.32
C GLN A 273 6.47 4.43 -8.05
N LEU A 274 6.98 5.15 -7.05
CA LEU A 274 6.53 6.49 -6.69
C LEU A 274 6.58 7.45 -7.89
N ILE A 275 7.67 7.51 -8.65
CA ILE A 275 7.75 8.40 -9.83
C ILE A 275 6.71 8.03 -10.88
N SER A 276 6.48 6.73 -11.10
CA SER A 276 5.46 6.25 -12.04
C SER A 276 4.04 6.60 -11.58
N ASP A 277 3.72 6.38 -10.31
CA ASP A 277 2.40 6.65 -9.74
C ASP A 277 2.15 8.16 -9.63
N PHE A 278 3.18 8.95 -9.33
CA PHE A 278 3.10 10.40 -9.38
C PHE A 278 2.76 10.89 -10.78
N ASN A 279 3.47 10.40 -11.81
CA ASN A 279 3.16 10.76 -13.20
C ASN A 279 1.71 10.43 -13.57
N ARG A 280 1.22 9.25 -13.13
CA ARG A 280 -0.16 8.83 -13.36
C ARG A 280 -1.17 9.71 -12.61
N LEU A 281 -0.89 10.13 -11.37
CA LEU A 281 -1.75 11.06 -10.62
C LEU A 281 -1.95 12.37 -11.40
N LEU A 282 -0.90 12.89 -12.04
CA LEU A 282 -0.98 14.14 -12.82
C LEU A 282 -1.86 14.03 -14.07
N GLU A 283 -2.12 12.82 -14.58
CA GLU A 283 -3.04 12.60 -15.70
C GLU A 283 -4.50 12.88 -15.31
N PHE A 284 -4.84 12.78 -14.02
CA PHE A 284 -6.18 13.11 -13.51
C PHE A 284 -6.38 14.62 -13.32
N ILE A 285 -5.33 15.44 -13.37
CA ILE A 285 -5.45 16.90 -13.24
C ILE A 285 -5.89 17.51 -14.57
N ASP A 286 -6.93 18.34 -14.53
CA ASP A 286 -7.47 19.03 -15.69
C ASP A 286 -6.48 19.99 -16.34
N ALA A 287 -6.62 20.15 -17.66
CA ALA A 287 -5.77 21.01 -18.46
C ALA A 287 -5.84 22.49 -18.04
N THR A 288 -7.01 22.95 -17.58
CA THR A 288 -7.22 24.32 -17.09
C THR A 288 -6.30 24.67 -15.91
N ASN A 289 -6.10 23.72 -14.99
CA ASN A 289 -5.18 23.89 -13.86
C ASN A 289 -3.70 23.88 -14.27
N LYS A 290 -3.39 23.50 -15.52
CA LYS A 290 -2.02 23.45 -16.07
C LYS A 290 -1.66 24.69 -16.90
N GLU A 291 -2.61 25.60 -17.15
CA GLU A 291 -2.41 26.76 -18.03
C GLU A 291 -1.44 27.80 -17.45
N ASP A 292 -1.54 28.09 -16.15
CA ASP A 292 -0.61 28.97 -15.44
C ASP A 292 0.65 28.18 -15.02
N VAL A 293 1.61 28.07 -15.93
CA VAL A 293 2.80 27.21 -15.77
C VAL A 293 3.59 27.53 -14.49
N PRO A 294 3.94 28.79 -14.14
CA PRO A 294 4.63 29.09 -12.89
C PRO A 294 3.86 28.64 -11.64
N LYS A 295 2.55 28.88 -11.61
CA LYS A 295 1.67 28.49 -10.49
C LYS A 295 1.55 26.97 -10.38
N TYR A 296 1.44 26.29 -11.53
CA TYR A 296 1.39 24.84 -11.63
C TYR A 296 2.71 24.19 -11.19
N GLU A 297 3.87 24.72 -11.60
CA GLU A 297 5.17 24.23 -11.13
C GLU A 297 5.32 24.37 -9.61
N GLU A 298 4.88 25.50 -9.02
CA GLU A 298 4.93 25.69 -7.58
C GLU A 298 3.99 24.70 -6.86
N PHE A 299 2.78 24.48 -7.38
CA PHE A 299 1.89 23.43 -6.89
C PHE A 299 2.55 22.04 -6.96
N LEU A 300 3.17 21.68 -8.09
CA LEU A 300 3.84 20.40 -8.26
C LEU A 300 4.97 20.19 -7.25
N LYS A 301 5.74 21.24 -6.93
CA LYS A 301 6.78 21.21 -5.89
C LYS A 301 6.21 20.80 -4.53
N HIS A 302 5.06 21.35 -4.16
CA HIS A 302 4.40 20.99 -2.92
C HIS A 302 3.81 19.58 -2.96
N LEU A 303 3.15 19.24 -4.08
CA LEU A 303 2.49 17.96 -4.25
C LEU A 303 3.48 16.80 -4.21
N ILE A 304 4.63 16.91 -4.90
CA ILE A 304 5.63 15.83 -4.92
C ILE A 304 6.23 15.57 -3.54
N VAL A 305 6.40 16.61 -2.70
CA VAL A 305 6.90 16.45 -1.33
C VAL A 305 5.93 15.63 -0.49
N TYR A 306 4.64 16.01 -0.47
CA TYR A 306 3.64 15.22 0.27
C TYR A 306 3.44 13.84 -0.33
N PHE A 307 3.45 13.72 -1.66
CA PHE A 307 3.36 12.44 -2.32
C PHE A 307 4.52 11.52 -1.90
N ILE A 308 5.76 12.00 -1.85
CA ILE A 308 6.91 11.21 -1.38
C ILE A 308 6.75 10.78 0.07
N ILE A 309 6.43 11.70 0.97
CA ILE A 309 6.25 11.41 2.41
C ILE A 309 5.22 10.31 2.59
N VAL A 310 4.03 10.50 2.00
CA VAL A 310 2.92 9.55 2.15
C VAL A 310 3.26 8.20 1.50
N TYR A 311 3.84 8.21 0.31
CA TYR A 311 4.17 6.99 -0.43
C TYR A 311 5.18 6.12 0.32
N LEU A 312 6.27 6.71 0.83
CA LEU A 312 7.32 5.98 1.54
C LEU A 312 6.82 5.41 2.86
N GLU A 313 6.11 6.20 3.66
CA GLU A 313 5.55 5.77 4.94
C GLU A 313 4.48 4.69 4.71
N TYR A 314 3.52 4.93 3.82
CA TYR A 314 2.43 3.99 3.54
C TYR A 314 2.95 2.64 3.01
N LYS A 315 3.82 2.64 1.99
CA LYS A 315 4.36 1.40 1.39
C LYS A 315 5.32 0.65 2.32
N THR A 316 5.87 1.30 3.35
CA THR A 316 6.71 0.64 4.36
C THR A 316 5.92 0.16 5.59
N GLY A 317 4.58 0.24 5.52
CA GLY A 317 3.67 -0.37 6.49
C GLY A 317 3.13 0.60 7.55
N ASN A 318 3.38 1.90 7.41
CA ASN A 318 2.83 2.90 8.31
C ASN A 318 1.42 3.32 7.88
N GLN A 319 0.40 2.68 8.44
CA GLN A 319 -1.01 3.02 8.17
C GLN A 319 -1.47 4.29 8.89
N ASP A 320 -0.79 4.69 9.97
CA ASP A 320 -1.10 5.92 10.71
C ASP A 320 -0.66 7.19 9.93
N ILE A 321 0.00 7.06 8.77
CA ILE A 321 0.40 8.20 7.94
C ILE A 321 -0.80 9.04 7.48
N SER A 322 -1.99 8.43 7.40
CA SER A 322 -3.21 9.16 7.08
C SER A 322 -3.49 10.29 8.10
N ASP A 323 -2.96 10.20 9.32
CA ASP A 323 -3.11 11.22 10.36
C ASP A 323 -2.05 12.32 10.31
N PHE A 324 -1.07 12.22 9.42
CA PHE A 324 -0.05 13.24 9.24
C PHE A 324 -0.70 14.58 8.85
N GLN A 325 -0.37 15.63 9.61
CA GLN A 325 -0.99 16.95 9.49
C GLN A 325 -2.52 16.99 9.61
N LYS A 326 -3.21 15.89 9.97
CA LYS A 326 -4.62 15.91 10.33
C LYS A 326 -4.82 16.62 11.66
N PHE A 327 -5.83 17.48 11.72
CA PHE A 327 -6.24 18.15 12.95
C PHE A 327 -7.27 17.30 13.70
N HIS A 328 -6.82 16.59 14.74
CA HIS A 328 -7.71 15.81 15.62
C HIS A 328 -8.17 16.67 16.79
N TYR A 329 -9.44 17.08 16.76
CA TYR A 329 -10.01 18.01 17.73
C TYR A 329 -10.39 17.35 19.08
N PHE A 330 -10.48 16.01 19.14
CA PHE A 330 -11.19 15.33 20.24
C PHE A 330 -10.47 14.15 20.93
N VAL A 331 -9.21 13.84 20.62
CA VAL A 331 -8.55 12.65 21.21
C VAL A 331 -7.13 12.96 21.70
N LYS A 332 -6.97 12.96 23.03
CA LYS A 332 -5.69 13.23 23.72
C LYS A 332 -4.63 12.16 23.43
N THR A 333 -5.06 10.92 23.13
CA THR A 333 -4.19 9.77 22.81
C THR A 333 -3.64 9.80 21.36
N GLU A 334 -4.18 10.63 20.47
CA GLU A 334 -3.69 10.76 19.08
C GLU A 334 -2.58 11.82 18.93
N LYS A 335 -2.44 12.74 19.89
CA LYS A 335 -1.39 13.77 19.87
C LYS A 335 0.02 13.18 19.79
N GLU A 336 0.30 12.10 20.52
CA GLU A 336 1.61 11.45 20.55
C GLU A 336 1.96 10.79 19.20
N LYS A 337 0.95 10.21 18.50
CA LYS A 337 1.13 9.67 17.15
C LYS A 337 1.41 10.77 16.12
N ILE A 338 0.68 11.88 16.20
CA ILE A 338 0.83 13.04 15.31
C ILE A 338 2.20 13.73 15.52
N GLU A 339 2.63 13.90 16.77
CA GLU A 339 3.94 14.50 17.11
C GLU A 339 5.11 13.69 16.55
N LYS A 340 4.99 12.36 16.49
CA LYS A 340 6.03 11.49 15.91
C LYS A 340 6.32 11.84 14.45
N TYR A 341 5.30 11.97 13.58
CA TYR A 341 5.51 12.26 12.16
C TYR A 341 5.83 13.73 11.89
N ASN A 342 5.19 14.62 12.62
CA ASN A 342 5.49 16.04 12.59
C ASN A 342 6.97 16.28 12.93
N SER A 343 7.52 15.61 13.94
CA SER A 343 8.95 15.76 14.30
C SER A 343 9.92 15.31 13.20
N LYS A 344 9.55 14.31 12.38
CA LYS A 344 10.42 13.76 11.33
C LYS A 344 10.50 14.67 10.09
N TYR A 345 9.38 15.20 9.62
CA TYR A 345 9.32 15.92 8.34
C TYR A 345 9.19 17.45 8.48
N ASN A 346 8.77 17.99 9.63
CA ASN A 346 8.51 19.43 9.76
C ASN A 346 9.75 20.30 9.52
N GLN A 347 10.95 19.84 9.91
CA GLN A 347 12.17 20.58 9.64
C GLN A 347 12.34 20.77 8.12
N PHE A 348 12.31 19.68 7.36
CA PHE A 348 12.39 19.70 5.90
C PHE A 348 11.29 20.58 5.28
N LEU A 349 10.03 20.43 5.72
CA LEU A 349 8.93 21.24 5.21
C LEU A 349 9.16 22.74 5.45
N SER A 350 9.69 23.10 6.62
CA SER A 350 9.98 24.50 6.97
C SER A 350 11.14 25.10 6.17
N GLU A 351 12.22 24.33 5.98
CA GLU A 351 13.42 24.73 5.23
C GLU A 351 13.11 24.95 3.75
N HIS A 352 12.22 24.13 3.17
CA HIS A 352 11.82 24.21 1.76
C HIS A 352 10.57 25.06 1.50
N HIS A 353 10.04 25.72 2.55
CA HIS A 353 8.83 26.55 2.53
C HIS A 353 7.60 25.83 1.98
N ILE A 354 7.42 24.56 2.34
CA ILE A 354 6.30 23.74 1.88
C ILE A 354 5.05 24.10 2.68
N LEU A 355 4.03 24.61 2.00
CA LEU A 355 2.68 24.81 2.54
C LEU A 355 2.11 23.53 3.15
N ASN A 356 1.12 23.64 4.03
CA ASN A 356 0.48 22.48 4.65
C ASN A 356 -0.18 21.58 3.59
N SER A 357 -0.29 20.27 3.83
CA SER A 357 -0.91 19.34 2.87
C SER A 357 -2.33 19.75 2.50
N THR A 358 -3.06 20.38 3.42
CA THR A 358 -4.43 20.88 3.17
C THR A 358 -4.49 22.01 2.15
N ASP A 359 -3.38 22.69 1.87
CA ASP A 359 -3.27 23.72 0.83
C ASP A 359 -3.02 23.16 -0.58
N VAL A 360 -2.65 21.89 -0.65
CA VAL A 360 -2.10 21.25 -1.83
C VAL A 360 -3.06 20.15 -2.30
N LEU A 361 -3.03 19.03 -1.60
CA LEU A 361 -3.90 17.88 -1.73
C LEU A 361 -3.90 17.19 -0.36
N PRO A 362 -5.05 17.08 0.34
CA PRO A 362 -5.10 16.46 1.66
C PRO A 362 -4.51 15.05 1.65
N ILE A 363 -3.83 14.68 2.75
CA ILE A 363 -3.12 13.40 2.87
C ILE A 363 -4.06 12.20 2.65
N GLU A 364 -5.30 12.30 3.12
CA GLU A 364 -6.33 11.26 2.92
C GLU A 364 -6.61 10.97 1.44
N ASN A 365 -6.61 11.97 0.55
CA ASN A 365 -6.79 11.75 -0.88
C ASN A 365 -5.56 11.06 -1.49
N ILE A 366 -4.35 11.38 -1.02
CA ILE A 366 -3.14 10.67 -1.45
C ILE A 366 -3.20 9.21 -0.98
N VAL A 367 -3.58 8.95 0.28
CA VAL A 367 -3.72 7.58 0.81
C VAL A 367 -4.79 6.80 0.04
N GLN A 368 -5.97 7.38 -0.20
CA GLN A 368 -7.05 6.77 -0.98
C GLN A 368 -6.57 6.39 -2.40
N TYR A 369 -5.80 7.27 -3.04
CA TYR A 369 -5.19 6.99 -4.33
C TYR A 369 -4.19 5.81 -4.26
N LEU A 370 -3.39 5.72 -3.20
CA LEU A 370 -2.43 4.62 -3.02
C LEU A 370 -3.10 3.28 -2.67
N GLU A 371 -4.27 3.32 -2.01
CA GLU A 371 -5.08 2.16 -1.65
C GLU A 371 -5.84 1.58 -2.84
N SER A 372 -6.59 2.45 -3.54
CA SER A 372 -7.47 2.02 -4.63
C SER A 372 -6.77 2.01 -6.00
N GLY A 373 -5.63 2.70 -6.11
CA GLY A 373 -4.97 2.95 -7.40
C GLY A 373 -5.78 3.87 -8.31
N TYR A 374 -6.78 4.59 -7.79
CA TYR A 374 -7.71 5.44 -8.54
C TYR A 374 -8.13 6.64 -7.70
N ILE A 375 -8.43 7.75 -8.36
CA ILE A 375 -9.13 8.89 -7.78
C ILE A 375 -10.10 9.41 -8.83
N GLU A 376 -11.33 9.72 -8.43
CA GLU A 376 -12.31 10.22 -9.37
C GLU A 376 -11.87 11.59 -9.88
N LYS A 377 -11.85 11.75 -11.21
CA LYS A 377 -11.30 12.93 -11.86
C LYS A 377 -12.02 14.20 -11.42
N ASP A 378 -13.35 14.17 -11.40
CA ASP A 378 -14.16 15.33 -11.01
C ASP A 378 -13.97 15.66 -9.52
N GLU A 379 -13.87 14.65 -8.66
CA GLU A 379 -13.57 14.84 -7.22
C GLU A 379 -12.21 15.52 -7.02
N LEU A 380 -11.15 15.00 -7.64
CA LEU A 380 -9.81 15.58 -7.54
C LEU A 380 -9.81 17.05 -8.01
N ASN A 381 -10.37 17.34 -9.18
CA ASN A 381 -10.36 18.70 -9.71
C ASN A 381 -11.26 19.66 -8.92
N ASN A 382 -12.34 19.18 -8.31
CA ASN A 382 -13.13 19.96 -7.36
C ASN A 382 -12.31 20.33 -6.10
N ILE A 383 -11.47 19.43 -5.60
CA ILE A 383 -10.56 19.74 -4.47
C ILE A 383 -9.51 20.76 -4.91
N LEU A 384 -8.89 20.53 -6.07
CA LEU A 384 -7.83 21.41 -6.58
C LEU A 384 -8.34 22.83 -6.86
N THR A 385 -9.54 23.00 -7.44
CA THR A 385 -10.12 24.34 -7.70
C THR A 385 -10.43 25.14 -6.43
N GLN A 386 -10.47 24.49 -5.26
CA GLN A 386 -10.66 25.15 -3.96
C GLN A 386 -9.34 25.35 -3.20
N ASN A 387 -8.24 24.77 -3.69
CA ASN A 387 -6.94 24.82 -3.05
C ASN A 387 -6.25 26.18 -3.25
N HIS A 388 -5.16 26.41 -2.52
CA HIS A 388 -4.41 27.66 -2.55
C HIS A 388 -3.90 28.04 -3.96
N PHE A 389 -3.69 27.05 -4.83
CA PHE A 389 -3.06 27.21 -6.13
C PHE A 389 -4.03 27.37 -7.29
N PHE A 390 -5.26 26.86 -7.26
CA PHE A 390 -6.14 26.92 -8.46
C PHE A 390 -7.45 27.64 -8.21
N ARG A 391 -7.63 28.20 -7.02
CA ARG A 391 -8.80 29.02 -6.75
C ARG A 391 -8.88 30.22 -7.70
N LEU A 392 -10.02 30.29 -8.40
CA LEU A 392 -10.33 31.31 -9.41
C LEU A 392 -10.96 32.58 -8.80
N ASP A 393 -11.54 32.48 -7.61
CA ASP A 393 -12.24 33.60 -6.98
C ASP A 393 -11.26 34.62 -6.37
N ASP A 394 -11.61 35.91 -6.50
CA ASP A 394 -11.07 36.96 -5.65
C ASP A 394 -11.18 36.54 -4.17
N GLU A 395 -10.16 36.86 -3.37
CA GLU A 395 -10.14 36.58 -1.94
C GLU A 395 -11.47 37.01 -1.28
N GLN A 396 -12.19 36.06 -0.66
CA GLN A 396 -13.51 36.31 -0.08
C GLN A 396 -13.40 37.30 1.09
N LEU A 397 -14.49 37.98 1.43
CA LEU A 397 -14.48 39.02 2.48
C LEU A 397 -13.93 38.50 3.82
N TRP A 398 -14.26 37.26 4.18
CA TRP A 398 -13.75 36.63 5.40
C TRP A 398 -12.26 36.31 5.34
N GLU A 399 -11.74 35.97 4.17
CA GLU A 399 -10.31 35.67 3.99
C GLU A 399 -9.48 36.93 4.11
N LYS A 400 -9.94 38.02 3.48
CA LYS A 400 -9.34 39.34 3.64
C LYS A 400 -9.32 39.75 5.09
N LEU A 401 -10.39 39.49 5.86
CA LEU A 401 -10.46 39.81 7.28
C LEU A 401 -9.66 38.84 8.17
N TRP A 402 -9.35 37.62 7.69
CA TRP A 402 -8.58 36.66 8.46
C TRP A 402 -7.19 37.24 8.81
N ASP A 403 -6.54 37.98 7.92
CA ASP A 403 -5.27 38.63 8.19
C ASP A 403 -5.41 40.03 8.83
N TRP A 404 -6.46 40.26 9.64
CA TRP A 404 -6.82 41.57 10.20
C TRP A 404 -5.67 42.33 10.89
N GLN A 405 -4.70 41.61 11.45
CA GLN A 405 -3.51 42.17 12.09
C GLN A 405 -2.63 42.99 11.14
N TYR A 406 -2.73 42.72 9.84
CA TYR A 406 -1.93 43.37 8.78
C TYR A 406 -2.74 44.37 7.95
N ILE A 407 -4.02 44.61 8.31
CA ILE A 407 -4.91 45.50 7.56
C ILE A 407 -4.93 46.90 8.19
N LYS A 408 -4.93 47.93 7.34
CA LYS A 408 -5.11 49.33 7.80
C LYS A 408 -6.46 49.51 8.49
N GLU A 409 -6.48 50.29 9.57
CA GLU A 409 -7.65 50.43 10.47
C GLU A 409 -8.97 50.77 9.75
N LYS A 410 -8.95 51.70 8.79
CA LYS A 410 -10.15 52.05 8.00
C LYS A 410 -10.71 50.83 7.26
N LYS A 411 -9.83 50.06 6.62
CA LYS A 411 -10.21 48.89 5.83
C LYS A 411 -10.63 47.72 6.72
N PHE A 412 -10.00 47.56 7.88
CA PHE A 412 -10.42 46.60 8.89
C PHE A 412 -11.87 46.85 9.34
N LYS A 413 -12.22 48.10 9.72
CA LYS A 413 -13.59 48.44 10.14
C LYS A 413 -14.61 48.17 9.03
N GLU A 414 -14.29 48.58 7.79
CA GLU A 414 -15.14 48.32 6.62
C GLU A 414 -15.37 46.81 6.39
N LEU A 415 -14.32 46.00 6.39
CA LEU A 415 -14.41 44.55 6.16
C LEU A 415 -15.17 43.85 7.30
N ARG A 416 -14.84 44.18 8.55
CA ARG A 416 -15.50 43.64 9.74
C ARG A 416 -17.00 43.90 9.70
N ASP A 417 -17.41 45.13 9.46
CA ASP A 417 -18.82 45.52 9.52
C ASP A 417 -19.61 44.95 8.33
N THR A 418 -18.99 44.92 7.14
CA THR A 418 -19.59 44.30 5.94
C THR A 418 -19.80 42.80 6.16
N LEU A 419 -18.75 42.08 6.56
CA LEU A 419 -18.81 40.64 6.75
C LEU A 419 -19.79 40.24 7.86
N TRP A 420 -19.79 40.95 8.99
CA TRP A 420 -20.79 40.72 10.03
C TRP A 420 -22.21 40.97 9.51
N GLY A 421 -22.40 42.02 8.72
CA GLY A 421 -23.67 42.32 8.07
C GLY A 421 -24.15 41.21 7.14
N GLU A 422 -23.27 40.61 6.36
CA GLU A 422 -23.59 39.49 5.46
C GLU A 422 -23.97 38.22 6.24
N LEU A 423 -23.20 37.88 7.27
CA LEU A 423 -23.48 36.77 8.17
C LEU A 423 -24.81 36.98 8.93
N TYR A 424 -25.04 38.19 9.44
CA TYR A 424 -26.26 38.53 10.18
C TYR A 424 -27.52 38.42 9.31
N ASN A 425 -27.42 38.91 8.07
CA ASN A 425 -28.50 38.88 7.09
C ASN A 425 -28.64 37.53 6.36
N CYS A 426 -27.92 36.48 6.81
CA CYS A 426 -27.98 35.13 6.25
C CYS A 426 -27.66 35.07 4.74
N LYS A 427 -26.72 35.89 4.27
CA LYS A 427 -26.23 35.85 2.87
C LYS A 427 -25.19 34.76 2.62
N ILE A 428 -24.68 34.17 3.70
CA ILE A 428 -23.63 33.16 3.69
C ILE A 428 -24.27 31.82 4.07
N ASP A 429 -24.14 30.84 3.18
CA ASP A 429 -24.83 29.55 3.29
C ASP A 429 -23.88 28.35 3.39
N ASN A 430 -22.60 28.53 3.09
CA ASN A 430 -21.56 27.53 3.27
C ASN A 430 -21.23 27.37 4.76
N ILE A 431 -21.40 26.15 5.29
CA ILE A 431 -21.22 25.86 6.73
C ILE A 431 -19.77 26.08 7.17
N ILE A 432 -18.81 25.71 6.35
CA ILE A 432 -17.39 25.83 6.67
C ILE A 432 -16.98 27.31 6.65
N GLU A 433 -17.50 28.08 5.69
CA GLU A 433 -17.34 29.55 5.65
C GLU A 433 -17.95 30.21 6.90
N ILE A 434 -19.16 29.81 7.30
CA ILE A 434 -19.80 30.28 8.54
C ILE A 434 -18.88 30.02 9.74
N LEU A 435 -18.29 28.82 9.85
CA LEU A 435 -17.38 28.49 10.93
C LEU A 435 -16.11 29.36 10.91
N HIS A 436 -15.55 29.66 9.73
CA HIS A 436 -14.40 30.58 9.60
C HIS A 436 -14.72 31.96 10.09
N ILE A 437 -15.84 32.51 9.64
CA ILE A 437 -16.30 33.84 10.00
C ILE A 437 -16.55 33.90 11.51
N ILE A 438 -17.25 32.93 12.07
CA ILE A 438 -17.49 32.86 13.51
C ILE A 438 -16.18 32.81 14.29
N GLY A 439 -15.19 32.06 13.81
CA GLY A 439 -13.89 31.99 14.47
C GLY A 439 -13.12 33.31 14.44
N ILE A 440 -13.19 34.06 13.34
CA ILE A 440 -12.67 35.44 13.27
C ILE A 440 -13.39 36.32 14.30
N PHE A 441 -14.73 36.32 14.33
CA PHE A 441 -15.48 37.19 15.24
C PHE A 441 -15.34 36.86 16.73
N LEU A 442 -15.16 35.58 17.09
CA LEU A 442 -14.81 35.19 18.46
C LEU A 442 -13.43 35.73 18.85
N THR A 443 -12.46 35.66 17.93
CA THR A 443 -11.11 36.22 18.14
C THR A 443 -11.17 37.74 18.28
N LEU A 444 -11.89 38.44 17.40
CA LEU A 444 -12.07 39.89 17.51
C LEU A 444 -12.81 40.30 18.79
N SER A 445 -13.78 39.51 19.25
CA SER A 445 -14.48 39.74 20.53
C SER A 445 -13.53 39.55 21.72
N LYS A 446 -12.69 38.50 21.71
CA LYS A 446 -11.64 38.24 22.72
C LYS A 446 -10.67 39.42 22.85
N GLU A 447 -10.25 39.97 21.71
CA GLU A 447 -9.34 41.13 21.63
C GLU A 447 -10.04 42.49 21.84
N LYS A 448 -11.35 42.51 22.16
CA LYS A 448 -12.17 43.73 22.31
C LYS A 448 -12.22 44.62 21.07
N LEU A 449 -12.03 44.03 19.88
CA LEU A 449 -12.14 44.68 18.57
C LEU A 449 -13.54 44.52 17.94
N PHE A 450 -14.42 43.80 18.62
CA PHE A 450 -15.81 43.61 18.25
C PHE A 450 -16.72 43.65 19.50
N GLU A 451 -17.83 44.38 19.41
CA GLU A 451 -18.67 44.70 20.59
C GLU A 451 -19.56 43.55 21.05
N LYS A 452 -19.80 42.55 20.21
CA LYS A 452 -20.70 41.42 20.55
C LYS A 452 -19.96 40.41 21.41
N ASP A 453 -20.64 39.90 22.43
CA ASP A 453 -20.12 38.83 23.28
C ASP A 453 -20.18 37.45 22.59
N PHE A 454 -19.47 36.48 23.18
CA PHE A 454 -19.39 35.12 22.67
C PHE A 454 -20.76 34.44 22.57
N ASN A 455 -21.62 34.64 23.57
CA ASN A 455 -22.94 34.01 23.61
C ASN A 455 -23.82 34.46 22.43
N TYR A 456 -23.78 35.76 22.12
CA TYR A 456 -24.50 36.33 20.99
C TYR A 456 -23.99 35.75 19.66
N ILE A 457 -22.67 35.70 19.48
CA ILE A 457 -22.03 35.17 18.26
C ILE A 457 -22.40 33.69 18.07
N LEU A 458 -22.23 32.86 19.10
CA LEU A 458 -22.48 31.42 19.05
C LEU A 458 -23.96 31.08 18.87
N LYS A 459 -24.86 31.84 19.49
CA LYS A 459 -26.32 31.67 19.31
C LYS A 459 -26.72 31.92 17.86
N HIS A 460 -26.16 32.96 17.24
CA HIS A 460 -26.39 33.25 15.83
C HIS A 460 -25.78 32.17 14.92
N ALA A 461 -24.55 31.73 15.22
CA ALA A 461 -23.89 30.63 14.51
C ALA A 461 -24.73 29.36 14.46
N LYS A 462 -25.21 28.88 15.62
CA LYS A 462 -26.05 27.67 15.71
C LYS A 462 -27.33 27.81 14.89
N LYS A 463 -27.96 28.99 14.89
CA LYS A 463 -29.15 29.27 14.09
C LYS A 463 -28.87 29.20 12.58
N LEU A 464 -27.73 29.72 12.13
CA LEU A 464 -27.32 29.65 10.72
C LEU A 464 -26.98 28.22 10.31
N ILE A 465 -26.23 27.50 11.14
CA ILE A 465 -25.89 26.09 10.91
C ILE A 465 -27.17 25.26 10.80
N ASP A 466 -28.07 25.35 11.77
CA ASP A 466 -29.37 24.64 11.74
C ASP A 466 -30.18 24.97 10.48
N ARG A 467 -30.21 26.26 10.09
CA ARG A 467 -30.90 26.69 8.87
C ARG A 467 -30.27 26.06 7.64
N ASN A 468 -28.97 26.20 7.41
CA ASN A 468 -28.33 25.76 6.17
C ASN A 468 -28.31 24.23 6.05
N LEU A 469 -28.22 23.53 7.18
CA LEU A 469 -28.36 22.07 7.24
C LEU A 469 -29.76 21.59 6.77
N LEU A 470 -30.83 22.35 7.01
CA LEU A 470 -32.18 21.97 6.59
C LEU A 470 -32.40 22.03 5.06
N TYR A 471 -31.61 22.80 4.31
CA TYR A 471 -31.92 23.16 2.92
C TYR A 471 -30.92 22.65 1.86
N LYS A 472 -29.74 22.11 2.23
CA LYS A 472 -28.75 21.60 1.26
C LYS A 472 -28.47 20.10 1.47
N LYS A 473 -29.13 19.24 0.68
CA LYS A 473 -28.94 17.77 0.69
C LYS A 473 -27.54 17.33 0.23
N GLU A 474 -26.95 18.03 -0.73
CA GLU A 474 -25.68 17.65 -1.38
C GLU A 474 -24.46 17.71 -0.45
N PHE A 475 -24.53 18.45 0.67
CA PHE A 475 -23.41 18.63 1.59
C PHE A 475 -23.13 17.40 2.47
N TYR A 476 -24.09 16.48 2.64
CA TYR A 476 -23.94 15.32 3.54
C TYR A 476 -23.33 14.09 2.88
N ASP A 477 -23.48 13.96 1.56
CA ASP A 477 -23.11 12.75 0.83
C ASP A 477 -21.59 12.66 0.58
N THR A 478 -20.89 13.81 0.59
CA THR A 478 -19.43 13.94 0.37
C THR A 478 -18.65 14.25 1.65
N TYR A 479 -19.32 14.36 2.79
CA TYR A 479 -18.69 14.74 4.06
C TYR A 479 -17.87 13.59 4.66
N GLN A 480 -16.54 13.75 4.65
CA GLN A 480 -15.60 12.96 5.46
C GLN A 480 -15.35 13.68 6.80
N ASP A 481 -15.16 12.93 7.90
CA ASP A 481 -15.02 13.46 9.27
C ASP A 481 -13.93 14.55 9.43
N SER A 482 -12.99 14.65 8.50
CA SER A 482 -11.89 15.63 8.41
C SER A 482 -12.24 16.94 7.68
N SER A 483 -13.34 17.00 6.93
CA SER A 483 -13.66 18.10 5.99
C SER A 483 -14.15 19.39 6.67
N ILE A 484 -14.54 19.34 7.94
CA ILE A 484 -15.03 20.52 8.67
C ILE A 484 -13.93 21.53 8.95
N TYR A 485 -12.66 21.17 8.86
CA TYR A 485 -11.67 21.89 9.66
C TYR A 485 -10.95 23.02 8.94
N ARG A 486 -10.98 23.11 7.58
CA ARG A 486 -10.23 24.10 6.80
C ARG A 486 -10.84 24.36 5.41
N ILE A 487 -10.76 25.61 4.96
CA ILE A 487 -10.93 26.02 3.54
C ILE A 487 -9.75 26.92 3.21
N SER A 488 -9.17 26.72 2.02
CA SER A 488 -8.15 27.61 1.44
C SER A 488 -6.96 27.91 2.34
N GLY A 489 -6.48 26.91 3.10
CA GLY A 489 -5.27 27.02 3.92
C GLY A 489 -5.37 27.72 5.25
N LYS A 490 -6.47 28.44 5.46
CA LYS A 490 -6.67 29.22 6.68
C LYS A 490 -7.25 28.31 7.75
N GLN A 491 -6.57 28.22 8.90
CA GLN A 491 -7.09 27.55 10.10
C GLN A 491 -8.11 28.46 10.78
N TYR A 492 -9.06 27.89 11.54
CA TYR A 492 -9.92 28.67 12.41
C TYR A 492 -9.10 29.48 13.43
N GLN A 493 -9.22 30.81 13.42
CA GLN A 493 -8.49 31.69 14.36
C GLN A 493 -8.77 31.31 15.81
N SER A 494 -10.02 30.97 16.13
CA SER A 494 -10.51 30.62 17.46
C SER A 494 -10.36 29.13 17.80
N HIS A 495 -9.43 28.41 17.18
CA HIS A 495 -9.31 26.96 17.40
C HIS A 495 -8.94 26.59 18.86
N ASP A 496 -8.32 27.51 19.60
CA ASP A 496 -7.98 27.40 21.01
C ASP A 496 -9.14 27.80 21.95
N ILE A 497 -10.21 28.39 21.42
CA ILE A 497 -11.35 28.89 22.20
C ILE A 497 -12.35 27.76 22.46
N LYS A 498 -12.52 27.39 23.73
CA LYS A 498 -13.40 26.29 24.18
C LYS A 498 -14.81 26.35 23.57
N GLU A 499 -15.42 27.53 23.56
CA GLU A 499 -16.77 27.72 23.06
C GLU A 499 -16.88 27.49 21.54
N PHE A 500 -15.82 27.76 20.80
CA PHE A 500 -15.74 27.43 19.38
C PHE A 500 -15.59 25.91 19.18
N GLN A 501 -14.84 25.23 20.04
CA GLN A 501 -14.74 23.78 20.04
C GLN A 501 -16.10 23.11 20.24
N GLU A 502 -16.91 23.64 21.18
CA GLU A 502 -18.28 23.20 21.41
C GLU A 502 -19.19 23.44 20.19
N LEU A 503 -18.97 24.52 19.44
CA LEU A 503 -19.68 24.78 18.18
C LEU A 503 -19.32 23.75 17.10
N LEU A 504 -18.04 23.39 16.95
CA LEU A 504 -17.60 22.36 16.01
C LEU A 504 -18.22 21.00 16.36
N SER A 505 -18.17 20.58 17.64
CA SER A 505 -18.84 19.34 18.09
C SER A 505 -20.34 19.34 17.82
N TYR A 506 -20.99 20.50 17.99
CA TYR A 506 -22.41 20.66 17.72
C TYR A 506 -22.72 20.49 16.23
N THR A 507 -21.95 21.14 15.35
CA THR A 507 -22.09 21.06 13.89
C THR A 507 -21.89 19.62 13.41
N ASP A 508 -20.80 18.99 13.84
CA ASP A 508 -20.46 17.63 13.46
C ASP A 508 -21.53 16.62 13.89
N LYS A 509 -22.01 16.73 15.15
CA LYS A 509 -23.12 15.90 15.64
C LYS A 509 -24.40 16.09 14.82
N LYS A 510 -24.70 17.32 14.38
CA LYS A 510 -25.87 17.60 13.55
C LYS A 510 -25.75 16.97 12.17
N ILE A 511 -24.59 17.09 11.54
CA ILE A 511 -24.30 16.50 10.22
C ILE A 511 -24.43 14.97 10.30
N ARG A 512 -23.81 14.34 11.30
CA ARG A 512 -23.92 12.88 11.52
C ARG A 512 -25.36 12.43 11.70
N ASN A 513 -26.14 13.11 12.54
CA ASN A 513 -27.56 12.77 12.73
C ASN A 513 -28.40 12.87 11.44
N ILE A 514 -28.12 13.84 10.57
CA ILE A 514 -28.85 14.01 9.31
C ILE A 514 -28.44 12.93 8.31
N ARG A 515 -27.15 12.63 8.20
CA ARG A 515 -26.62 11.53 7.39
C ARG A 515 -27.22 10.20 7.80
N ASP A 516 -27.13 9.86 9.09
CA ASP A 516 -27.73 8.64 9.64
C ASP A 516 -29.24 8.58 9.34
N GLY A 517 -29.95 9.69 9.54
CA GLY A 517 -31.37 9.81 9.21
C GLY A 517 -31.68 9.52 7.75
N ASN A 518 -30.90 10.06 6.81
CA ASN A 518 -31.06 9.82 5.37
C ASN A 518 -30.76 8.37 5.00
N VAL A 519 -29.67 7.79 5.52
CA VAL A 519 -29.32 6.38 5.32
C VAL A 519 -30.48 5.49 5.74
N PHE A 520 -30.99 5.65 6.97
CA PHE A 520 -32.09 4.83 7.47
C PHE A 520 -33.42 5.09 6.74
N ALA A 521 -33.67 6.30 6.23
CA ALA A 521 -34.84 6.58 5.40
C ALA A 521 -34.76 5.90 4.02
N ASN A 522 -33.58 5.88 3.42
CA ASN A 522 -33.33 5.20 2.14
C ASN A 522 -33.38 3.68 2.29
N LEU A 523 -32.77 3.11 3.35
CA LEU A 523 -32.89 1.69 3.69
C LEU A 523 -34.35 1.29 3.89
N LYS A 524 -35.11 2.10 4.65
CA LYS A 524 -36.56 1.90 4.81
C LYS A 524 -37.27 1.85 3.46
N THR A 525 -36.99 2.81 2.58
CA THR A 525 -37.60 2.88 1.25
C THR A 525 -37.24 1.69 0.39
N LEU A 526 -35.98 1.24 0.41
CA LEU A 526 -35.48 0.09 -0.34
C LEU A 526 -36.21 -1.20 0.09
N PHE A 527 -36.21 -1.51 1.39
CA PHE A 527 -36.76 -2.76 1.90
C PHE A 527 -38.30 -2.77 1.96
N GLU A 528 -38.97 -1.63 2.21
CA GLU A 528 -40.44 -1.57 2.16
C GLU A 528 -41.00 -1.62 0.73
N ASN A 529 -40.16 -1.46 -0.30
CA ASN A 529 -40.54 -1.56 -1.72
C ASN A 529 -39.90 -2.74 -2.45
N LEU A 530 -39.32 -3.69 -1.71
CA LEU A 530 -38.58 -4.82 -2.25
C LEU A 530 -39.34 -5.60 -3.34
N ASP A 531 -38.64 -5.92 -4.42
CA ASP A 531 -39.09 -6.78 -5.51
C ASP A 531 -37.93 -7.66 -6.03
N ASP A 532 -38.20 -8.51 -7.02
CA ASP A 532 -37.20 -9.43 -7.58
C ASP A 532 -36.01 -8.71 -8.20
N THR A 533 -36.23 -7.54 -8.81
CA THR A 533 -35.18 -6.73 -9.46
C THR A 533 -34.29 -6.08 -8.41
N ILE A 534 -34.89 -5.53 -7.36
CA ILE A 534 -34.18 -4.91 -6.23
C ILE A 534 -33.33 -5.96 -5.52
N ILE A 535 -33.86 -7.17 -5.28
CA ILE A 535 -33.09 -8.23 -4.63
C ILE A 535 -31.87 -8.65 -5.48
N GLY A 536 -32.05 -8.81 -6.79
CA GLY A 536 -30.93 -9.13 -7.69
C GLY A 536 -29.83 -8.06 -7.72
N SER A 537 -30.15 -6.82 -7.31
CA SER A 537 -29.24 -5.67 -7.28
C SER A 537 -29.05 -5.10 -5.87
N ILE A 538 -29.28 -5.90 -4.82
CA ILE A 538 -29.32 -5.39 -3.44
C ILE A 538 -27.98 -4.81 -2.99
N TYR A 539 -26.86 -5.45 -3.35
CA TYR A 539 -25.53 -4.99 -2.96
C TYR A 539 -25.14 -3.65 -3.62
N PRO A 540 -25.25 -3.47 -4.96
CA PRO A 540 -25.06 -2.15 -5.58
C PRO A 540 -25.94 -1.05 -4.97
N LYS A 541 -27.23 -1.33 -4.73
CA LYS A 541 -28.14 -0.35 -4.12
C LYS A 541 -27.77 0.01 -2.69
N LEU A 542 -27.25 -0.95 -1.92
CA LEU A 542 -26.74 -0.66 -0.59
C LEU A 542 -25.44 0.14 -0.63
N HIS A 543 -24.59 -0.07 -1.65
CA HIS A 543 -23.38 0.74 -1.87
C HIS A 543 -23.73 2.20 -2.20
N GLU A 544 -24.82 2.45 -2.92
CA GLU A 544 -25.33 3.81 -3.16
C GLU A 544 -25.86 4.48 -1.88
N ILE A 545 -26.40 3.69 -0.94
CA ILE A 545 -27.03 4.21 0.29
C ILE A 545 -26.01 4.38 1.42
N ILE A 546 -24.98 3.54 1.48
CA ILE A 546 -24.01 3.46 2.58
C ILE A 546 -22.60 3.71 2.03
N PRO A 547 -22.03 4.92 2.21
CA PRO A 547 -20.65 5.21 1.84
C PRO A 547 -19.70 4.38 2.71
N GLY A 548 -18.75 3.65 2.09
CA GLY A 548 -17.85 2.72 2.81
C GLY A 548 -18.45 1.33 3.02
N PHE A 549 -18.97 0.71 1.95
CA PHE A 549 -19.73 -0.55 1.90
C PHE A 549 -19.11 -1.74 2.67
N GLU A 550 -17.80 -1.74 2.92
CA GLU A 550 -17.10 -2.75 3.72
C GLU A 550 -17.64 -2.90 5.15
N ILE A 551 -18.41 -1.90 5.62
CA ILE A 551 -18.94 -1.79 6.99
C ILE A 551 -20.42 -2.25 7.08
N LEU A 552 -20.99 -2.86 6.04
CA LEU A 552 -22.41 -3.29 6.03
C LEU A 552 -22.85 -4.15 7.22
N ILE A 553 -21.96 -5.00 7.73
CA ILE A 553 -22.19 -5.86 8.91
C ILE A 553 -22.18 -5.09 10.23
N GLN A 554 -21.85 -3.79 10.21
CA GLN A 554 -21.79 -2.94 11.40
C GLN A 554 -22.93 -1.93 11.50
N ILE A 555 -23.94 -2.06 10.64
CA ILE A 555 -25.10 -1.15 10.60
C ILE A 555 -26.39 -1.95 10.86
N PRO A 556 -27.29 -1.48 11.74
CA PRO A 556 -28.58 -2.13 11.93
C PRO A 556 -29.54 -1.79 10.77
N ILE A 557 -29.44 -2.55 9.68
CA ILE A 557 -30.06 -2.26 8.38
C ILE A 557 -31.60 -2.18 8.46
N PHE A 558 -32.22 -2.92 9.37
CA PHE A 558 -33.67 -3.02 9.50
C PHE A 558 -34.27 -2.13 10.61
N LYS A 559 -33.46 -1.36 11.33
CA LYS A 559 -33.85 -0.47 12.44
C LYS A 559 -35.12 0.34 12.18
N THR A 560 -35.25 0.91 10.98
CA THR A 560 -36.39 1.78 10.59
C THR A 560 -37.40 1.10 9.67
N VAL A 561 -37.12 -0.14 9.25
CA VAL A 561 -37.94 -0.91 8.31
C VAL A 561 -39.13 -1.54 9.05
N GLN A 562 -40.33 -1.43 8.49
CA GLN A 562 -41.50 -2.12 9.06
C GLN A 562 -41.54 -3.59 8.63
N GLY A 563 -41.24 -4.51 9.56
CA GLY A 563 -41.14 -5.95 9.29
C GLY A 563 -42.38 -6.56 8.61
N ARG A 564 -43.59 -6.12 8.97
CA ARG A 564 -44.82 -6.55 8.30
C ARG A 564 -44.91 -6.12 6.83
N LYS A 565 -44.46 -4.91 6.50
CA LYS A 565 -44.45 -4.44 5.10
C LYS A 565 -43.41 -5.20 4.29
N LEU A 566 -42.21 -5.37 4.85
CA LEU A 566 -41.15 -6.19 4.26
C LEU A 566 -41.64 -7.63 4.02
N GLY A 567 -42.30 -8.25 5.00
CA GLY A 567 -42.85 -9.60 4.86
C GLY A 567 -43.89 -9.72 3.74
N LYS A 568 -44.76 -8.72 3.57
CA LYS A 568 -45.70 -8.65 2.44
C LYS A 568 -44.99 -8.56 1.08
N LYS A 569 -43.90 -7.80 1.01
CA LYS A 569 -43.07 -7.71 -0.22
C LYS A 569 -42.37 -9.03 -0.51
N ILE A 570 -41.76 -9.66 0.50
CA ILE A 570 -41.09 -10.97 0.37
C ILE A 570 -42.08 -12.05 -0.07
N LYS A 571 -43.33 -12.03 0.39
CA LYS A 571 -44.39 -12.94 -0.11
C LYS A 571 -44.63 -12.82 -1.62
N GLY A 572 -44.43 -11.63 -2.19
CA GLY A 572 -44.57 -11.36 -3.62
C GLY A 572 -43.39 -11.85 -4.47
N LEU A 573 -42.22 -12.09 -3.89
CA LEU A 573 -41.01 -12.47 -4.61
C LEU A 573 -41.08 -13.88 -5.23
N ASN A 574 -40.28 -14.13 -6.26
CA ASN A 574 -40.06 -15.48 -6.75
C ASN A 574 -39.15 -16.29 -5.79
N TYR A 575 -39.12 -17.62 -5.93
CA TYR A 575 -38.39 -18.49 -5.01
C TYR A 575 -36.87 -18.25 -5.00
N TYR A 576 -36.27 -17.86 -6.13
CA TYR A 576 -34.84 -17.56 -6.24
C TYR A 576 -34.48 -16.28 -5.47
N SER A 577 -35.32 -15.25 -5.57
CA SER A 577 -35.16 -14.01 -4.80
C SER A 577 -35.31 -14.23 -3.30
N ILE A 578 -36.17 -15.16 -2.87
CA ILE A 578 -36.29 -15.52 -1.44
C ILE A 578 -34.98 -16.14 -0.94
N TYR A 579 -34.35 -17.04 -1.71
CA TYR A 579 -33.03 -17.59 -1.34
C TYR A 579 -31.95 -16.52 -1.33
N SER A 580 -31.96 -15.61 -2.31
CA SER A 580 -31.03 -14.48 -2.35
C SER A 580 -31.18 -13.58 -1.12
N PHE A 581 -32.42 -13.37 -0.65
CA PHE A 581 -32.69 -12.65 0.58
C PHE A 581 -32.20 -13.41 1.83
N ILE A 582 -32.36 -14.74 1.87
CA ILE A 582 -31.80 -15.59 2.96
C ILE A 582 -30.27 -15.43 3.00
N ASP A 583 -29.60 -15.47 1.85
CA ASP A 583 -28.15 -15.33 1.79
C ASP A 583 -27.69 -13.92 2.18
N PHE A 584 -28.49 -12.90 1.85
CA PHE A 584 -28.30 -11.54 2.35
C PHE A 584 -28.44 -11.45 3.88
N LEU A 585 -29.46 -12.06 4.48
CA LEU A 585 -29.58 -12.12 5.94
C LEU A 585 -28.40 -12.85 6.57
N LYS A 586 -27.98 -13.98 5.97
CA LYS A 586 -26.79 -14.67 6.44
C LYS A 586 -25.54 -13.80 6.33
N TYR A 587 -25.50 -12.93 5.32
CA TYR A 587 -24.39 -12.02 5.13
C TYR A 587 -24.23 -11.06 6.31
N LEU A 588 -25.34 -10.51 6.78
CA LEU A 588 -25.37 -9.55 7.88
C LEU A 588 -25.14 -10.20 9.24
N TYR A 589 -25.78 -11.35 9.51
CA TYR A 589 -25.90 -11.85 10.87
C TYR A 589 -24.98 -13.02 11.23
N TYR A 590 -24.09 -13.43 10.32
CA TYR A 590 -23.01 -14.38 10.61
C TYR A 590 -21.66 -13.84 10.14
N PRO A 591 -21.23 -12.66 10.61
CA PRO A 591 -19.97 -12.07 10.20
C PRO A 591 -18.78 -12.98 10.53
N GLU A 592 -18.87 -13.78 11.60
CA GLU A 592 -17.83 -14.73 12.01
C GLU A 592 -17.54 -15.83 10.98
N LYS A 593 -18.49 -16.11 10.06
CA LYS A 593 -18.27 -17.09 8.99
C LYS A 593 -17.36 -16.56 7.88
N ARG A 594 -17.13 -15.24 7.85
CA ARG A 594 -16.33 -14.59 6.80
C ARG A 594 -15.10 -13.88 7.36
N TYR A 595 -15.20 -13.32 8.56
CA TYR A 595 -14.13 -12.54 9.17
C TYR A 595 -13.75 -13.14 10.52
N THR A 596 -12.46 -13.32 10.75
CA THR A 596 -11.92 -14.01 11.94
C THR A 596 -12.17 -13.28 13.25
N ASN A 597 -12.41 -11.96 13.20
CA ASN A 597 -12.52 -11.09 14.38
C ASN A 597 -13.87 -10.36 14.51
N GLU A 598 -14.86 -10.67 13.66
CA GLU A 598 -16.15 -9.97 13.67
C GLU A 598 -17.24 -10.81 14.34
N THR A 599 -18.02 -10.19 15.21
CA THR A 599 -19.16 -10.82 15.90
C THR A 599 -20.33 -9.85 15.99
N LEU A 600 -21.52 -10.35 16.34
CA LEU A 600 -22.66 -9.46 16.56
C LEU A 600 -22.43 -8.56 17.77
N MET A 601 -22.61 -7.27 17.55
CA MET A 601 -22.51 -6.21 18.56
C MET A 601 -23.88 -5.71 19.02
N LYS A 602 -23.93 -4.98 20.15
CA LYS A 602 -25.18 -4.50 20.79
C LYS A 602 -26.13 -3.73 19.87
N TYR A 603 -25.63 -2.97 18.89
CA TYR A 603 -26.48 -2.21 17.97
C TYR A 603 -27.35 -3.09 17.06
N HIS A 604 -26.99 -4.37 16.82
CA HIS A 604 -27.82 -5.29 16.05
C HIS A 604 -29.17 -5.59 16.71
N LYS A 605 -29.32 -5.33 18.02
CA LYS A 605 -30.61 -5.44 18.71
C LYS A 605 -31.66 -4.48 18.15
N GLU A 606 -31.24 -3.42 17.46
CA GLU A 606 -32.14 -2.45 16.85
C GLU A 606 -32.94 -3.05 15.68
N ASP A 607 -32.46 -4.13 15.05
CA ASP A 607 -33.15 -4.84 13.96
C ASP A 607 -34.18 -5.86 14.47
N LEU A 608 -34.11 -6.25 15.75
CA LEU A 608 -34.87 -7.37 16.33
C LEU A 608 -36.37 -7.24 16.05
N LYS A 609 -36.94 -6.06 16.32
CA LYS A 609 -38.37 -5.80 16.13
C LYS A 609 -38.82 -6.05 14.68
N CYS A 610 -38.02 -5.62 13.71
CA CYS A 610 -38.34 -5.82 12.30
C CYS A 610 -38.26 -7.31 11.92
N LEU A 611 -37.23 -8.01 12.39
CA LEU A 611 -37.04 -9.44 12.12
C LEU A 611 -38.15 -10.31 12.75
N GLU A 612 -38.57 -10.00 13.97
CA GLU A 612 -39.70 -10.66 14.63
C GLU A 612 -41.02 -10.43 13.89
N ASP A 613 -41.31 -9.18 13.52
CA ASP A 613 -42.50 -8.84 12.73
C ASP A 613 -42.48 -9.51 11.35
N LEU A 614 -41.31 -9.58 10.70
CA LEU A 614 -41.12 -10.27 9.43
C LEU A 614 -41.40 -11.77 9.57
N LYS A 615 -40.79 -12.43 10.57
CA LYS A 615 -41.00 -13.85 10.81
C LYS A 615 -42.48 -14.18 11.05
N ASN A 616 -43.14 -13.37 11.88
CA ASN A 616 -44.57 -13.50 12.13
C ASN A 616 -45.40 -13.35 10.85
N GLU A 617 -45.07 -12.37 10.00
CA GLU A 617 -45.75 -12.16 8.73
C GLU A 617 -45.54 -13.35 7.77
N ILE A 618 -44.32 -13.87 7.63
CA ILE A 618 -44.02 -15.03 6.76
C ILE A 618 -44.82 -16.27 7.19
N ASN A 619 -45.02 -16.48 8.49
CA ASN A 619 -45.78 -17.62 9.01
C ASN A 619 -47.31 -17.53 8.80
N LEU A 620 -47.84 -16.38 8.38
CA LEU A 620 -49.25 -16.28 8.02
C LEU A 620 -49.53 -16.98 6.68
N LYS A 621 -50.35 -18.05 6.74
CA LYS A 621 -50.83 -18.94 5.66
C LYS A 621 -50.38 -18.54 4.24
N ILE A 622 -49.37 -19.24 3.75
CA ILE A 622 -48.91 -19.18 2.36
C ILE A 622 -49.63 -20.30 1.59
N ASN A 623 -50.82 -20.00 1.08
CA ASN A 623 -51.55 -20.91 0.18
C ASN A 623 -51.01 -20.72 -1.25
N SER A 624 -49.75 -21.10 -1.50
CA SER A 624 -49.20 -21.11 -2.86
C SER A 624 -49.22 -22.52 -3.43
N ARG A 625 -49.62 -22.66 -4.70
CA ARG A 625 -49.50 -23.91 -5.48
C ARG A 625 -48.04 -24.22 -5.87
N GLU A 626 -47.09 -23.39 -5.45
CA GLU A 626 -45.68 -23.46 -5.83
C GLU A 626 -44.83 -24.14 -4.74
N PHE A 627 -44.50 -25.42 -4.96
CA PHE A 627 -43.74 -26.23 -4.01
C PHE A 627 -42.36 -25.64 -3.65
N LEU A 628 -41.63 -25.11 -4.64
CA LEU A 628 -40.30 -24.52 -4.43
C LEU A 628 -40.36 -23.25 -3.58
N LYS A 629 -41.38 -22.41 -3.83
CA LYS A 629 -41.59 -21.18 -3.08
C LYS A 629 -41.98 -21.47 -1.63
N ASN A 630 -42.84 -22.47 -1.39
CA ASN A 630 -43.17 -22.94 -0.04
C ASN A 630 -41.95 -23.48 0.71
N ARG A 631 -41.03 -24.17 0.02
CA ARG A 631 -39.75 -24.60 0.62
C ARG A 631 -38.88 -23.40 1.00
N ALA A 632 -38.72 -22.43 0.09
CA ALA A 632 -37.91 -21.24 0.35
C ALA A 632 -38.43 -20.45 1.57
N PHE A 633 -39.75 -20.33 1.75
CA PHE A 633 -40.32 -19.69 2.96
C PHE A 633 -40.05 -20.46 4.24
N LYS A 634 -40.09 -21.80 4.22
CA LYS A 634 -39.73 -22.61 5.39
C LYS A 634 -38.27 -22.40 5.78
N GLU A 635 -37.37 -22.35 4.79
CA GLU A 635 -35.96 -22.08 5.04
C GLU A 635 -35.74 -20.66 5.59
N LEU A 636 -36.47 -19.66 5.06
CA LEU A 636 -36.45 -18.30 5.59
C LEU A 636 -36.93 -18.22 7.04
N ASP A 637 -38.04 -18.89 7.40
CA ASP A 637 -38.56 -18.91 8.78
C ASP A 637 -37.55 -19.53 9.77
N ILE A 638 -36.94 -20.65 9.38
CA ILE A 638 -35.89 -21.31 10.16
C ILE A 638 -34.70 -20.36 10.36
N GLU A 639 -34.25 -19.71 9.29
CA GLU A 639 -33.10 -18.80 9.33
C GLU A 639 -33.38 -17.57 10.20
N LEU A 640 -34.56 -16.94 10.06
CA LEU A 640 -34.99 -15.84 10.91
C LEU A 640 -35.03 -16.25 12.38
N GLY A 641 -35.50 -17.46 12.69
CA GLY A 641 -35.49 -18.00 14.05
C GLY A 641 -34.08 -18.05 14.66
N LYS A 642 -33.10 -18.56 13.91
CA LYS A 642 -31.70 -18.62 14.35
C LYS A 642 -31.09 -17.24 14.54
N ILE A 643 -31.35 -16.31 13.61
CA ILE A 643 -30.84 -14.94 13.68
C ILE A 643 -31.40 -14.21 14.91
N ILE A 644 -32.71 -14.28 15.15
CA ILE A 644 -33.36 -13.65 16.31
C ILE A 644 -32.80 -14.23 17.61
N GLU A 645 -32.64 -15.54 17.71
CA GLU A 645 -32.03 -16.17 18.89
C GLU A 645 -30.59 -15.70 19.11
N LYS A 646 -29.80 -15.60 18.03
CA LYS A 646 -28.42 -15.11 18.09
C LYS A 646 -28.35 -13.65 18.55
N ILE A 647 -29.21 -12.77 18.04
CA ILE A 647 -29.29 -11.35 18.45
C ILE A 647 -29.76 -11.21 19.91
N ASN A 648 -30.58 -12.13 20.43
CA ASN A 648 -31.00 -12.09 21.83
C ASN A 648 -29.91 -12.53 22.82
N ARG A 649 -28.85 -13.20 22.35
CA ARG A 649 -27.73 -13.69 23.19
C ARG A 649 -26.60 -12.69 23.39
N ILE A 650 -26.50 -11.68 22.53
CA ILE A 650 -25.66 -10.48 22.74
C ILE A 650 -26.34 -9.52 23.72
#